data_AF-A0A927NTY3-F1
#
_entry.id   AF-A0A927NTY3-F1
#
_cell.length_a   1.000
_cell.length_b   1.000
_cell.length_c   1.000
_cell.angle_alpha   90.00
_cell.angle_beta   90.00
_cell.angle_gamma   90.00
#
_symmetry.space_group_name_H-M   'P 1'
#
loop_
_entity.id
_entity.type
_entity.pdbx_description
1 polymer ?
#
loop_
_entity_poly.entity_id
_entity_poly.type
_entity_poly.pdbx_seq_one_letter_code
_entity_poly.pdbx_strand_id
1 'polypeptide(L)'
;MRKNKFLALWLSVMMLSSTAAALAACAEEETTTDDESTSTESTESTSTPKDTGIIKNMGFELDLEDEEKPILTSVTGWTRAVNSATSGSALSSKAASGVIDTANWADLTTSKLGDLKIDDLVADEEKAAANWDKLTTKDKLEYYKAWEEKNKDDKEADIEDLEFYQSFNIDVDDLPAATVANPGTHYAADDAANKDNTSVLMIHNEYSNSTYDSFGTAQKFTSSSTVTVTAGTRAEFSVWVKTSDLTTTNSYGEEQPAVNKGAYISITNTVGGKTMDPVEIQNIQADEWTKYTFTLQSASFADSTFTIVLGLGKGGGTDRSEYVNGYAFFDDITCTTAIAEKITNPTVDFASDKDERILSAANKNVSIDYSDSETATAIDLNAYDISSALTKEKIGSKEYTAEEWLGVAWDKTNDIKGALKTGAEIKAMTDNKYAQTVYNNYLGESEDNTEMFVFLSASGAAYTTEVKTTGQDYLVKLPAEEKYMALSFFVKTSNLSGFTGANVTVVDGDNKTSISSIDTSAVEGVNLVGADGKTTKEDIHDGWQQCFIFLSNDTDEEQEFYLELTFGPTAVKDTAESAYYPGFVAFKDFQVYPNLSKEAYECATSGTYTSVVTLTEESEEAAGDNGFDSPMGVPSDAIENGYAFPQNYRGVYSGDGLVNGVGSSSVNTPEKDLSTGLLNKEHAANYTAILETLGGTGATWDSVFGSNVTQPLVIYNHNHVAQEKAYGYIGKTTNLAANTYTTISMRVKTSAGAKASIYLIDTDDKTRASTLTIGANATYWYDDEGNICVSDPSKSTFNEKKDIAFKLQPNGLYKVNEKWSGAANADKNAYYANLSAYTEKDEAGNLLVAENGVSYDYTDKWLNDGNDGIAYYNKDGKFYADSAHTVVVKNLADVAELPVRTTAQAAKALQYTEIDTNGEWATVTFYIHTGDLAKNYRLEVWNGTRDGSVKNGANSYVMFDAYKPADVDATSFANLIKERQDLGADYFESVYSFYDTDKFLRYDETADKNEVGNSYESYLSSAYTKNVAYLAYQDESENVYETYVDYALSEIEVAADVEESDDEDASDEDETSDEPTNVWLLASSISIAAVLLLAVASLIIRKVVKNRRKHSATATPKAKKEKKSKK
;
A
#
# COMPACT_ATOMS: atom_id res chain seq x y z
N MET A 1 11.98 26.20 23.98
CA MET A 1 11.01 25.65 23.00
C MET A 1 11.62 24.65 22.00
N ARG A 2 12.82 24.10 22.27
CA ARG A 2 13.54 23.17 21.36
C ARG A 2 13.45 21.69 21.75
N LYS A 3 12.71 21.33 22.81
CA LYS A 3 12.75 19.97 23.39
C LYS A 3 11.53 19.07 23.10
N ASN A 4 10.41 19.62 22.60
CA ASN A 4 9.22 18.79 22.33
C ASN A 4 9.06 18.41 20.84
N LYS A 5 9.75 19.10 19.92
CA LYS A 5 9.87 18.67 18.51
C LYS A 5 10.82 17.48 18.33
N PHE A 6 11.72 17.26 19.30
CA PHE A 6 12.67 16.13 19.32
C PHE A 6 12.05 14.82 19.83
N LEU A 7 10.92 14.89 20.54
CA LEU A 7 10.24 13.70 21.08
C LEU A 7 9.14 13.18 20.13
N ALA A 8 8.47 14.07 19.39
CA ALA A 8 7.54 13.70 18.33
C ALA A 8 8.25 13.06 17.12
N LEU A 9 9.46 13.56 16.78
CA LEU A 9 10.33 12.97 15.77
C LEU A 9 10.98 11.64 16.24
N TRP A 10 11.03 11.38 17.55
CA TRP A 10 11.52 10.11 18.10
C TRP A 10 10.41 9.05 18.21
N LEU A 11 9.14 9.46 18.39
CA LEU A 11 8.00 8.53 18.37
C LEU A 11 7.63 8.09 16.94
N SER A 12 7.80 8.95 15.92
CA SER A 12 7.58 8.55 14.51
C SER A 12 8.70 7.64 13.99
N VAL A 13 9.92 7.77 14.53
CA VAL A 13 11.08 6.93 14.18
C VAL A 13 11.07 5.58 14.95
N MET A 14 10.36 5.47 16.08
CA MET A 14 10.22 4.22 16.82
C MET A 14 9.11 3.28 16.31
N MET A 15 8.25 3.72 15.38
CA MET A 15 7.30 2.84 14.68
C MET A 15 7.89 2.21 13.41
N LEU A 16 9.10 2.61 13.01
CA LEU A 16 9.85 2.08 11.85
C LEU A 16 11.22 1.50 12.24
N SER A 17 11.50 1.31 13.54
CA SER A 17 12.72 0.66 14.00
C SER A 17 12.46 -0.17 15.25
N SER A 18 12.28 -1.48 15.08
CA SER A 18 12.23 -2.40 16.22
C SER A 18 12.91 -3.74 15.96
N THR A 19 14.15 -3.74 15.49
CA THR A 19 15.07 -4.89 15.63
C THR A 19 16.53 -4.42 15.72
N ALA A 20 16.95 -3.83 16.84
CA ALA A 20 18.37 -3.69 17.15
C ALA A 20 18.61 -3.44 18.65
N ALA A 21 18.48 -4.47 19.48
CA ALA A 21 19.06 -4.46 20.84
C ALA A 21 19.18 -5.87 21.47
N ALA A 22 20.03 -6.71 20.87
CA ALA A 22 20.83 -7.73 21.57
C ALA A 22 21.83 -8.19 20.51
N LEU A 23 23.12 -7.85 20.61
CA LEU A 23 24.07 -8.63 21.39
C LEU A 23 25.34 -7.78 21.55
N ALA A 24 25.72 -7.52 22.79
CA ALA A 24 27.07 -7.11 23.11
C ALA A 24 27.49 -7.75 24.44
N ALA A 25 28.58 -8.53 24.33
CA ALA A 25 29.52 -8.93 25.37
C ALA A 25 29.15 -10.10 26.31
N CYS A 26 29.68 -11.28 25.98
CA CYS A 26 30.46 -12.06 26.95
C CYS A 26 31.89 -11.53 26.94
N ALA A 27 32.37 -11.06 28.10
CA ALA A 27 33.79 -10.98 28.42
C ALA A 27 33.93 -11.19 29.93
N GLU A 28 34.46 -12.36 30.31
CA GLU A 28 34.90 -12.67 31.67
C GLU A 28 36.11 -11.80 32.02
N GLU A 29 36.06 -11.10 33.16
CA GLU A 29 37.26 -10.68 33.89
C GLU A 29 37.10 -11.05 35.37
N GLU A 30 37.92 -12.00 35.82
CA GLU A 30 38.17 -12.28 37.24
C GLU A 30 38.79 -11.06 37.93
N THR A 31 38.18 -10.58 39.03
CA THR A 31 38.94 -9.94 40.11
C THR A 31 38.35 -10.27 41.49
N THR A 32 39.19 -10.87 42.32
CA THR A 32 39.00 -11.22 43.73
C THR A 32 39.00 -10.00 44.64
N THR A 33 38.05 -9.89 45.57
CA THR A 33 38.31 -9.52 46.98
C THR A 33 37.09 -9.79 47.87
N ASP A 34 37.37 -10.49 48.96
CA ASP A 34 36.46 -10.86 50.05
C ASP A 34 35.86 -9.65 50.78
N ASP A 35 34.58 -9.76 51.18
CA ASP A 35 34.16 -9.39 52.53
C ASP A 35 32.83 -10.10 52.89
N GLU A 36 32.89 -10.92 53.95
CA GLU A 36 31.77 -11.65 54.55
C GLU A 36 30.69 -10.70 55.09
N SER A 37 29.41 -11.00 54.84
CA SER A 37 28.35 -10.90 55.85
C SER A 37 27.15 -11.79 55.50
N THR A 38 26.88 -12.76 56.37
CA THR A 38 25.74 -13.69 56.36
C THR A 38 24.36 -13.02 56.41
N SER A 39 23.46 -13.40 55.50
CA SER A 39 22.04 -13.61 55.78
C SER A 39 21.42 -14.54 54.72
N THR A 40 20.94 -15.70 55.18
CA THR A 40 20.13 -16.69 54.47
C THR A 40 18.78 -16.11 54.04
N GLU A 41 18.60 -15.89 52.73
CA GLU A 41 17.32 -16.04 52.02
C GLU A 41 17.65 -16.59 50.63
N SER A 42 17.17 -17.81 50.35
CA SER A 42 17.24 -18.46 49.05
C SER A 42 16.28 -17.75 48.09
N THR A 43 16.79 -16.77 47.35
CA THR A 43 16.13 -16.27 46.14
C THR A 43 16.39 -17.28 45.03
N GLU A 44 15.40 -18.12 44.74
CA GLU A 44 15.33 -18.82 43.46
C GLU A 44 15.27 -17.76 42.36
N SER A 45 16.36 -17.68 41.60
CA SER A 45 16.47 -16.92 40.38
C SER A 45 15.59 -17.57 39.32
N THR A 46 14.46 -16.94 39.00
CA THR A 46 13.65 -17.25 37.82
C THR A 46 14.41 -16.80 36.56
N SER A 47 15.17 -17.71 35.95
CA SER A 47 15.66 -17.53 34.60
C SER A 47 14.60 -18.02 33.63
N THR A 48 13.76 -17.13 33.10
CA THR A 48 13.06 -17.40 31.84
C THR A 48 14.10 -17.46 30.72
N PRO A 49 14.13 -18.50 29.87
CA PRO A 49 15.01 -18.52 28.70
C PRO A 49 14.71 -17.29 27.83
N LYS A 50 15.76 -16.53 27.47
CA LYS A 50 15.63 -15.54 26.40
C LYS A 50 15.74 -16.30 25.08
N ASP A 51 14.61 -16.60 24.47
CA ASP A 51 14.57 -17.08 23.09
C ASP A 51 15.11 -15.97 22.17
N THR A 52 16.35 -16.15 21.69
CA THR A 52 17.04 -15.26 20.75
C THR A 52 17.12 -15.86 19.35
N GLY A 53 16.35 -16.92 19.06
CA GLY A 53 16.30 -17.54 17.74
C GLY A 53 15.72 -16.62 16.67
N ILE A 54 16.10 -16.86 15.40
CA ILE A 54 15.56 -16.12 14.24
C ILE A 54 14.05 -16.42 14.06
N ILE A 55 13.65 -17.66 14.34
CA ILE A 55 12.26 -18.07 14.53
C ILE A 55 12.06 -18.29 16.03
N LYS A 56 10.89 -17.95 16.56
CA LYS A 56 10.58 -18.18 17.98
C LYS A 56 10.23 -19.64 18.25
N ASN A 57 10.66 -20.14 19.41
CA ASN A 57 10.43 -21.49 19.91
C ASN A 57 10.76 -22.61 18.90
N MET A 58 11.98 -22.56 18.35
CA MET A 58 12.41 -23.50 17.30
C MET A 58 12.61 -24.95 17.79
N GLY A 59 12.93 -25.11 19.07
CA GLY A 59 13.07 -26.42 19.73
C GLY A 59 11.79 -26.88 20.42
N PHE A 60 10.67 -26.17 20.26
CA PHE A 60 9.41 -26.47 20.94
C PHE A 60 9.56 -26.67 22.45
N GLU A 61 10.40 -25.85 23.09
CA GLU A 61 10.66 -25.91 24.52
C GLU A 61 9.39 -25.52 25.31
N LEU A 62 9.19 -26.15 26.47
CA LEU A 62 8.12 -25.84 27.41
C LEU A 62 8.68 -24.92 28.50
N ASP A 63 8.01 -23.80 28.78
CA ASP A 63 8.34 -22.94 29.92
C ASP A 63 7.83 -23.58 31.23
N LEU A 64 8.39 -23.18 32.38
CA LEU A 64 8.03 -23.70 33.72
C LEU A 64 6.52 -23.60 34.05
N GLU A 65 5.83 -22.58 33.52
CA GLU A 65 4.37 -22.41 33.71
C GLU A 65 3.54 -23.35 32.79
N ASP A 66 4.16 -23.90 31.75
CA ASP A 66 3.56 -24.81 30.78
C ASP A 66 3.86 -26.28 31.07
N GLU A 67 4.84 -26.59 31.93
CA GLU A 67 5.16 -27.97 32.37
C GLU A 67 3.97 -28.68 33.05
N GLU A 68 2.99 -27.94 33.59
CA GLU A 68 1.78 -28.52 34.20
C GLU A 68 0.70 -28.93 33.17
N LYS A 69 0.86 -28.57 31.88
CA LYS A 69 -0.10 -28.89 30.81
C LYS A 69 0.30 -30.19 30.09
N PRO A 70 -0.56 -31.22 30.07
CA PRO A 70 -0.29 -32.48 29.37
C PRO A 70 0.05 -32.34 27.88
N ILE A 71 -0.65 -31.45 27.17
CA ILE A 71 -0.40 -31.10 25.76
C ILE A 71 -0.55 -29.59 25.65
N LEU A 72 0.50 -28.85 25.28
CA LEU A 72 0.42 -27.41 25.08
C LEU A 72 -0.22 -27.10 23.71
N THR A 73 -1.54 -26.94 23.69
CA THR A 73 -2.33 -26.74 22.46
C THR A 73 -2.17 -25.36 21.82
N SER A 74 -1.69 -24.38 22.59
CA SER A 74 -1.34 -23.03 22.11
C SER A 74 0.17 -22.87 22.20
N VAL A 75 0.84 -22.98 21.05
CA VAL A 75 2.29 -23.05 20.96
C VAL A 75 2.86 -21.66 20.71
N THR A 76 3.65 -21.14 21.65
CA THR A 76 4.27 -19.82 21.50
C THR A 76 5.07 -19.72 20.20
N GLY A 77 4.80 -18.70 19.39
CA GLY A 77 5.48 -18.48 18.11
C GLY A 77 4.94 -19.31 16.93
N TRP A 78 3.88 -20.10 17.14
CA TRP A 78 3.27 -20.94 16.10
C TRP A 78 1.74 -20.84 16.12
N THR A 79 1.14 -20.85 14.95
CA THR A 79 -0.32 -20.76 14.79
C THR A 79 -0.86 -22.08 14.23
N ARG A 80 -1.75 -22.72 14.98
CA ARG A 80 -2.48 -23.92 14.54
C ARG A 80 -3.63 -23.54 13.61
N ALA A 81 -3.82 -24.28 12.53
CA ALA A 81 -4.98 -24.17 11.64
C ALA A 81 -5.33 -25.53 11.01
N VAL A 82 -6.59 -25.68 10.62
CA VAL A 82 -6.97 -26.73 9.65
C VAL A 82 -6.54 -26.30 8.25
N ASN A 83 -6.28 -27.25 7.36
CA ASN A 83 -6.00 -26.92 5.96
C ASN A 83 -7.24 -26.36 5.27
N SER A 84 -7.05 -25.55 4.24
CA SER A 84 -8.14 -24.92 3.48
C SER A 84 -7.85 -25.00 1.98
N ALA A 85 -8.91 -25.18 1.19
CA ALA A 85 -8.89 -25.11 -0.26
C ALA A 85 -10.06 -24.26 -0.75
N THR A 86 -10.16 -24.00 -2.06
CA THR A 86 -11.28 -23.25 -2.67
C THR A 86 -12.66 -23.81 -2.31
N SER A 87 -12.73 -25.09 -1.95
CA SER A 87 -13.94 -25.78 -1.53
C SER A 87 -14.21 -25.80 -0.02
N GLY A 88 -13.58 -24.89 0.73
CA GLY A 88 -13.78 -24.70 2.17
C GLY A 88 -12.67 -25.29 3.04
N SER A 89 -12.80 -25.11 4.35
CA SER A 89 -11.88 -25.60 5.37
C SER A 89 -11.99 -27.10 5.57
N ALA A 90 -10.85 -27.75 5.89
CA ALA A 90 -10.80 -29.15 6.21
C ALA A 90 -11.50 -29.47 7.54
N LEU A 91 -11.89 -30.73 7.70
CA LEU A 91 -12.50 -31.22 8.94
C LEU A 91 -11.54 -31.05 10.13
N SER A 92 -12.07 -30.62 11.28
CA SER A 92 -11.32 -30.57 12.54
C SER A 92 -11.06 -31.97 13.08
N SER A 93 -9.87 -32.19 13.63
CA SER A 93 -9.55 -33.40 14.39
C SER A 93 -10.34 -33.39 15.69
N LYS A 94 -10.75 -34.57 16.14
CA LYS A 94 -11.32 -34.78 17.47
C LYS A 94 -10.26 -34.80 18.57
N ALA A 95 -8.98 -34.86 18.21
CA ALA A 95 -7.89 -34.92 19.15
C ALA A 95 -7.05 -33.63 19.20
N ALA A 96 -6.48 -33.38 20.38
CA ALA A 96 -5.57 -32.28 20.63
C ALA A 96 -4.24 -32.44 19.86
N SER A 97 -3.73 -31.31 19.39
CA SER A 97 -2.39 -31.18 18.81
C SER A 97 -1.69 -30.02 19.50
N GLY A 98 -0.37 -30.11 19.66
CA GLY A 98 0.40 -29.17 20.47
C GLY A 98 1.77 -29.70 20.83
N VAL A 99 2.50 -28.99 21.68
CA VAL A 99 3.78 -29.46 22.20
C VAL A 99 3.54 -30.45 23.33
N ILE A 100 4.29 -31.55 23.32
CA ILE A 100 4.24 -32.62 24.33
C ILE A 100 5.62 -32.83 24.94
N ASP A 101 5.66 -33.24 26.20
CA ASP A 101 6.87 -33.77 26.83
C ASP A 101 6.95 -35.29 26.66
N THR A 102 7.92 -35.74 25.87
CA THR A 102 8.13 -37.17 25.59
C THR A 102 8.56 -37.96 26.83
N ALA A 103 9.13 -37.33 27.86
CA ALA A 103 9.41 -38.00 29.14
C ALA A 103 8.12 -38.40 29.89
N ASN A 104 7.05 -37.61 29.72
CA ASN A 104 5.75 -37.82 30.35
C ASN A 104 4.75 -38.62 29.48
N TRP A 105 5.16 -39.07 28.29
CA TRP A 105 4.30 -39.84 27.36
C TRP A 105 3.57 -41.04 28.00
N ALA A 106 4.25 -41.75 28.91
CA ALA A 106 3.65 -42.89 29.59
C ALA A 106 2.47 -42.49 30.49
N ASP A 107 2.48 -41.28 31.03
CA ASP A 107 1.40 -40.74 31.86
C ASP A 107 0.12 -40.42 31.06
N LEU A 108 0.27 -40.20 29.74
CA LEU A 108 -0.86 -39.97 28.82
C LEU A 108 -1.39 -41.26 28.20
N THR A 109 -0.56 -42.31 28.10
CA THR A 109 -0.89 -43.51 27.31
C THR A 109 -1.14 -44.76 28.16
N THR A 110 -0.54 -44.85 29.35
CA THR A 110 -0.57 -46.06 30.19
C THR A 110 -1.35 -45.85 31.48
N SER A 111 -2.23 -46.79 31.82
CA SER A 111 -2.94 -46.80 33.11
C SER A 111 -2.05 -47.37 34.22
N LYS A 112 -2.12 -46.78 35.43
CA LYS A 112 -1.45 -47.30 36.65
C LYS A 112 -2.42 -47.75 37.73
N LEU A 113 -3.68 -48.04 37.38
CA LEU A 113 -4.73 -48.47 38.32
C LEU A 113 -4.43 -49.80 39.03
N GLY A 114 -3.65 -50.70 38.43
CA GLY A 114 -3.38 -52.03 38.99
C GLY A 114 -4.66 -52.86 39.11
N ASP A 115 -5.04 -53.24 40.34
CA ASP A 115 -6.29 -53.97 40.62
C ASP A 115 -7.52 -53.04 40.76
N LEU A 116 -7.33 -51.72 40.77
CA LEU A 116 -8.41 -50.74 40.84
C LEU A 116 -9.10 -50.59 39.48
N LYS A 117 -10.35 -50.13 39.49
CA LYS A 117 -11.14 -49.82 38.28
C LYS A 117 -11.73 -48.43 38.40
N ILE A 118 -11.86 -47.72 37.28
CA ILE A 118 -12.48 -46.39 37.22
C ILE A 118 -13.88 -46.41 37.85
N ASP A 119 -14.72 -47.39 37.50
CA ASP A 119 -16.07 -47.55 38.09
C ASP A 119 -16.06 -47.66 39.62
N ASP A 120 -15.04 -48.32 40.19
CA ASP A 120 -14.90 -48.48 41.63
C ASP A 120 -14.46 -47.18 42.34
N LEU A 121 -13.76 -46.29 41.61
CA LEU A 121 -13.34 -44.98 42.11
C LEU A 121 -14.51 -43.99 42.00
N VAL A 122 -15.23 -43.98 40.88
CA VAL A 122 -16.40 -43.11 40.66
C VAL A 122 -17.55 -43.49 41.61
N ALA A 123 -17.60 -44.72 42.11
CA ALA A 123 -18.56 -45.16 43.12
C ALA A 123 -18.22 -44.71 44.56
N ASP A 124 -16.97 -44.36 44.85
CA ASP A 124 -16.45 -44.08 46.20
C ASP A 124 -15.42 -42.94 46.16
N GLU A 125 -15.89 -41.73 46.44
CA GLU A 125 -15.10 -40.49 46.37
C GLU A 125 -13.93 -40.47 47.36
N GLU A 126 -14.09 -41.00 48.58
CA GLU A 126 -12.99 -41.12 49.55
C GLU A 126 -11.88 -42.03 49.01
N LYS A 127 -12.26 -43.10 48.31
CA LYS A 127 -11.33 -44.03 47.66
C LYS A 127 -10.65 -43.39 46.43
N ALA A 128 -11.36 -42.56 45.67
CA ALA A 128 -10.78 -41.77 44.59
C ALA A 128 -9.73 -40.79 45.14
N ALA A 129 -10.09 -39.99 46.15
CA ALA A 129 -9.20 -39.04 46.83
C ALA A 129 -7.92 -39.72 47.37
N ALA A 130 -8.04 -40.89 48.01
CA ALA A 130 -6.91 -41.61 48.59
C ALA A 130 -5.90 -42.18 47.57
N ASN A 131 -6.29 -42.27 46.30
CA ASN A 131 -5.45 -42.80 45.23
C ASN A 131 -5.09 -41.76 44.15
N TRP A 132 -5.67 -40.57 44.21
CA TRP A 132 -5.58 -39.54 43.17
C TRP A 132 -4.15 -39.22 42.72
N ASP A 133 -3.22 -39.00 43.67
CA ASP A 133 -1.82 -38.67 43.38
C ASP A 133 -1.02 -39.83 42.74
N LYS A 134 -1.55 -41.05 42.74
CA LYS A 134 -0.92 -42.23 42.13
C LYS A 134 -1.47 -42.52 40.73
N LEU A 135 -2.56 -41.85 40.36
CA LEU A 135 -3.19 -41.99 39.05
C LEU A 135 -2.38 -41.24 38.00
N THR A 136 -2.29 -41.82 36.81
CA THR A 136 -1.78 -41.11 35.64
C THR A 136 -2.77 -40.06 35.17
N THR A 137 -2.33 -39.08 34.39
CA THR A 137 -3.22 -38.11 33.71
C THR A 137 -4.31 -38.82 32.94
N LYS A 138 -3.97 -39.92 32.25
CA LYS A 138 -4.96 -40.79 31.59
C LYS A 138 -6.03 -41.31 32.56
N ASP A 139 -5.61 -41.92 33.66
CA ASP A 139 -6.54 -42.48 34.65
C ASP A 139 -7.47 -41.39 35.24
N LYS A 140 -6.93 -40.18 35.44
CA LYS A 140 -7.69 -39.02 35.95
C LYS A 140 -8.75 -38.53 34.93
N LEU A 141 -8.38 -38.41 33.66
CA LEU A 141 -9.30 -38.00 32.59
C LEU A 141 -10.38 -39.08 32.31
N GLU A 142 -10.01 -40.37 32.36
CA GLU A 142 -10.98 -41.48 32.30
C GLU A 142 -11.96 -41.43 33.49
N TYR A 143 -11.47 -41.08 34.69
CA TYR A 143 -12.34 -40.85 35.85
C TYR A 143 -13.31 -39.69 35.62
N TYR A 144 -12.86 -38.56 35.05
CA TYR A 144 -13.73 -37.42 34.77
C TYR A 144 -14.86 -37.77 33.82
N LYS A 145 -14.57 -38.40 32.68
CA LYS A 145 -15.60 -38.85 31.73
C LYS A 145 -16.61 -39.81 32.37
N ALA A 146 -16.13 -40.77 33.17
CA ALA A 146 -17.00 -41.72 33.85
C ALA A 146 -17.85 -41.07 34.97
N TRP A 147 -17.31 -40.07 35.66
CA TRP A 147 -18.02 -39.30 36.68
C TRP A 147 -19.12 -38.44 36.04
N GLU A 148 -18.83 -37.71 34.96
CA GLU A 148 -19.80 -36.91 34.23
C GLU A 148 -20.94 -37.78 33.68
N GLU A 149 -20.63 -38.92 33.05
CA GLU A 149 -21.64 -39.84 32.52
C GLU A 149 -22.55 -40.41 33.61
N LYS A 150 -22.01 -40.70 34.81
CA LYS A 150 -22.80 -41.16 35.95
C LYS A 150 -23.71 -40.07 36.50
N ASN A 151 -23.27 -38.80 36.48
CA ASN A 151 -23.96 -37.66 37.07
C ASN A 151 -24.70 -36.77 36.04
N LYS A 152 -24.74 -37.14 34.76
CA LYS A 152 -25.34 -36.33 33.67
C LYS A 152 -26.79 -35.89 33.88
N ASP A 153 -27.55 -36.62 34.70
CA ASP A 153 -28.95 -36.31 35.01
C ASP A 153 -29.11 -35.44 36.28
N ASP A 154 -28.02 -35.19 37.02
CA ASP A 154 -27.97 -34.38 38.23
C ASP A 154 -27.47 -32.96 37.94
N LYS A 155 -28.39 -32.00 37.93
CA LYS A 155 -28.09 -30.59 37.60
C LYS A 155 -27.39 -29.82 38.71
N GLU A 156 -27.28 -30.40 39.92
CA GLU A 156 -26.57 -29.79 41.05
C GLU A 156 -25.16 -30.37 41.22
N ALA A 157 -24.79 -31.40 40.46
CA ALA A 157 -23.47 -32.01 40.51
C ALA A 157 -22.50 -31.28 39.56
N ASP A 158 -21.45 -30.67 40.12
CA ASP A 158 -20.33 -30.09 39.38
C ASP A 158 -19.05 -30.88 39.69
N ILE A 159 -18.28 -31.23 38.66
CA ILE A 159 -17.04 -31.99 38.84
C ILE A 159 -15.98 -31.15 39.57
N GLU A 160 -16.07 -29.82 39.45
CA GLU A 160 -15.20 -28.87 40.14
C GLU A 160 -15.40 -28.86 41.66
N ASP A 161 -16.51 -29.41 42.17
CA ASP A 161 -16.78 -29.52 43.61
C ASP A 161 -15.99 -30.65 44.30
N LEU A 162 -15.35 -31.55 43.54
CA LEU A 162 -14.53 -32.63 44.12
C LEU A 162 -13.25 -32.06 44.76
N GLU A 163 -12.96 -32.44 46.01
CA GLU A 163 -11.82 -31.88 46.78
C GLU A 163 -10.43 -32.14 46.13
N PHE A 164 -10.34 -33.14 45.25
CA PHE A 164 -9.13 -33.53 44.53
C PHE A 164 -9.17 -33.16 43.04
N TYR A 165 -10.17 -32.40 42.60
CA TYR A 165 -10.27 -31.96 41.22
C TYR A 165 -9.02 -31.18 40.79
N GLN A 166 -8.55 -31.49 39.59
CA GLN A 166 -7.42 -30.86 38.92
C GLN A 166 -7.89 -30.50 37.51
N SER A 167 -7.85 -29.22 37.17
CA SER A 167 -8.17 -28.79 35.82
C SER A 167 -7.09 -29.25 34.84
N PHE A 168 -7.51 -29.84 33.73
CA PHE A 168 -6.66 -30.15 32.58
C PHE A 168 -7.11 -29.33 31.37
N ASN A 169 -6.17 -29.05 30.47
CA ASN A 169 -6.44 -28.30 29.25
C ASN A 169 -6.84 -29.19 28.05
N ILE A 170 -7.06 -30.48 28.30
CA ILE A 170 -7.44 -31.53 27.35
C ILE A 170 -8.45 -32.46 28.02
N ASP A 171 -9.17 -33.24 27.22
CA ASP A 171 -10.04 -34.33 27.70
C ASP A 171 -9.46 -35.73 27.42
N VAL A 172 -10.22 -36.78 27.74
CA VAL A 172 -9.78 -38.17 27.53
C VAL A 172 -9.76 -38.59 26.06
N ASP A 173 -10.57 -37.95 25.21
CA ASP A 173 -10.62 -38.22 23.77
C ASP A 173 -9.45 -37.53 23.03
N ASP A 174 -8.78 -36.56 23.66
CA ASP A 174 -7.52 -35.96 23.20
C ASP A 174 -6.26 -36.82 23.43
N LEU A 175 -6.36 -37.88 24.24
CA LEU A 175 -5.20 -38.67 24.65
C LEU A 175 -4.62 -39.50 23.49
N PRO A 176 -3.29 -39.61 23.37
CA PRO A 176 -2.68 -40.50 22.39
C PRO A 176 -3.08 -41.96 22.64
N ALA A 177 -3.25 -42.73 21.56
CA ALA A 177 -3.60 -44.14 21.67
C ALA A 177 -2.49 -44.93 22.39
N ALA A 178 -2.90 -45.85 23.28
CA ALA A 178 -1.95 -46.67 24.07
C ALA A 178 -1.05 -47.60 23.23
N THR A 179 -1.40 -47.81 21.96
CA THR A 179 -0.61 -48.59 20.99
C THR A 179 0.53 -47.78 20.36
N VAL A 180 0.49 -46.45 20.45
CA VAL A 180 1.46 -45.55 19.83
C VAL A 180 2.73 -45.52 20.68
N ALA A 181 3.86 -45.83 20.06
CA ALA A 181 5.15 -45.77 20.74
C ALA A 181 5.50 -44.32 21.11
N ASN A 182 6.20 -44.15 22.23
CA ASN A 182 6.74 -42.84 22.60
C ASN A 182 7.63 -42.31 21.46
N PRO A 183 7.35 -41.11 20.91
CA PRO A 183 8.13 -40.57 19.81
C PRO A 183 9.60 -40.35 20.18
N GLY A 184 9.89 -40.05 21.47
CA GLY A 184 11.21 -39.63 21.93
C GLY A 184 11.70 -38.38 21.19
N THR A 185 13.00 -38.12 21.25
CA THR A 185 13.65 -37.00 20.54
C THR A 185 14.59 -37.54 19.47
N HIS A 186 15.07 -36.67 18.57
CA HIS A 186 16.05 -37.08 17.55
C HIS A 186 17.47 -37.27 18.12
N TYR A 187 17.72 -36.86 19.37
CA TYR A 187 19.01 -36.99 20.02
C TYR A 187 19.34 -38.45 20.35
N ALA A 188 20.63 -38.78 20.37
CA ALA A 188 21.06 -40.10 20.81
C ALA A 188 20.73 -40.33 22.31
N ALA A 189 20.42 -41.56 22.71
CA ALA A 189 20.04 -41.91 24.09
C ALA A 189 21.07 -41.50 25.16
N ASP A 190 22.36 -41.45 24.80
CA ASP A 190 23.45 -41.07 25.69
C ASP A 190 23.85 -39.59 25.56
N ASP A 191 23.18 -38.82 24.71
CA ASP A 191 23.46 -37.39 24.51
C ASP A 191 23.01 -36.57 25.74
N ALA A 192 23.81 -35.58 26.13
CA ALA A 192 23.43 -34.67 27.19
C ALA A 192 22.19 -33.85 26.81
N ALA A 193 22.05 -33.50 25.52
CA ALA A 193 20.89 -32.77 25.00
C ALA A 193 19.57 -33.55 25.15
N ASN A 194 19.62 -34.89 25.14
CA ASN A 194 18.44 -35.75 25.32
C ASN A 194 17.89 -35.74 26.75
N LYS A 195 18.68 -35.28 27.74
CA LYS A 195 18.22 -35.19 29.13
C LYS A 195 17.55 -33.86 29.46
N ASP A 196 17.90 -32.83 28.70
CA ASP A 196 17.52 -31.45 28.98
C ASP A 196 16.51 -30.92 27.95
N ASN A 197 16.28 -31.61 26.83
CA ASN A 197 15.29 -31.26 25.82
C ASN A 197 14.45 -32.50 25.44
N THR A 198 13.23 -32.59 25.97
CA THR A 198 12.30 -33.72 25.79
C THR A 198 11.00 -33.33 25.10
N SER A 199 10.86 -32.06 24.72
CA SER A 199 9.64 -31.50 24.15
C SER A 199 9.62 -31.60 22.64
N VAL A 200 8.48 -31.97 22.05
CA VAL A 200 8.31 -32.04 20.60
C VAL A 200 6.94 -31.52 20.19
N LEU A 201 6.82 -30.94 18.98
CA LEU A 201 5.52 -30.60 18.41
C LEU A 201 4.83 -31.87 17.90
N MET A 202 3.61 -32.14 18.35
CA MET A 202 2.76 -33.22 17.89
C MET A 202 1.54 -32.68 17.14
N ILE A 203 1.32 -33.18 15.92
CA ILE A 203 0.05 -33.07 15.19
C ILE A 203 -0.62 -34.44 15.22
N HIS A 204 -1.82 -34.49 15.80
CA HIS A 204 -2.62 -35.70 15.96
C HIS A 204 -3.96 -35.54 15.23
N ASN A 205 -4.08 -36.27 14.12
CA ASN A 205 -5.30 -36.31 13.35
C ASN A 205 -6.11 -37.54 13.72
N GLU A 206 -7.32 -37.31 14.24
CA GLU A 206 -8.27 -38.35 14.54
C GLU A 206 -9.68 -37.92 14.12
N TYR A 207 -10.31 -38.73 13.27
CA TYR A 207 -11.72 -38.56 12.94
C TYR A 207 -12.38 -39.89 12.63
N SER A 208 -13.37 -40.25 13.45
CA SER A 208 -14.25 -41.39 13.20
C SER A 208 -15.71 -40.93 13.21
N ASN A 209 -16.34 -40.93 12.03
CA ASN A 209 -17.81 -40.88 11.87
C ASN A 209 -18.26 -42.02 10.96
N SER A 210 -19.39 -42.65 11.24
CA SER A 210 -19.88 -43.88 10.61
C SER A 210 -20.59 -43.70 9.26
N THR A 211 -20.56 -42.50 8.67
CA THR A 211 -21.30 -42.16 7.44
C THR A 211 -20.41 -41.42 6.47
N TYR A 212 -19.98 -42.11 5.41
CA TYR A 212 -19.34 -41.64 4.15
C TYR A 212 -18.24 -40.54 4.19
N ASP A 213 -17.86 -40.03 5.36
CA ASP A 213 -16.99 -38.86 5.58
C ASP A 213 -15.70 -39.19 6.37
N SER A 214 -15.39 -40.47 6.59
CA SER A 214 -14.33 -40.94 7.49
C SER A 214 -12.89 -40.86 6.94
N PHE A 215 -12.55 -39.92 6.06
CA PHE A 215 -11.28 -39.93 5.32
C PHE A 215 -10.02 -39.51 6.11
N GLY A 216 -10.17 -39.11 7.39
CA GLY A 216 -9.11 -38.52 8.22
C GLY A 216 -9.30 -37.01 8.36
N THR A 217 -8.26 -36.27 8.76
CA THR A 217 -8.27 -34.79 8.79
C THR A 217 -6.99 -34.21 8.20
N ALA A 218 -6.90 -32.89 8.14
CA ALA A 218 -5.74 -32.16 7.64
C ALA A 218 -5.47 -30.92 8.50
N GLN A 219 -4.32 -30.88 9.15
CA GLN A 219 -3.94 -29.83 10.10
C GLN A 219 -2.50 -29.36 9.89
N LYS A 220 -2.23 -28.13 10.33
CA LYS A 220 -0.90 -27.52 10.26
C LYS A 220 -0.61 -26.57 11.41
N PHE A 221 0.68 -26.36 11.64
CA PHE A 221 1.25 -25.28 12.42
C PHE A 221 2.10 -24.40 11.50
N THR A 222 1.89 -23.09 11.55
CA THR A 222 2.66 -22.10 10.79
C THR A 222 3.47 -21.24 11.76
N SER A 223 4.75 -21.00 11.47
CA SER A 223 5.57 -20.10 12.25
C SER A 223 4.99 -18.68 12.22
N SER A 224 4.73 -18.07 13.38
CA SER A 224 4.20 -16.71 13.48
C SER A 224 5.24 -15.63 13.19
N SER A 225 6.53 -15.99 13.18
CA SER A 225 7.63 -15.10 12.80
C SER A 225 8.06 -15.39 11.36
N THR A 226 8.32 -14.33 10.60
CA THR A 226 8.87 -14.41 9.25
C THR A 226 10.38 -14.24 9.29
N VAL A 227 11.11 -15.06 8.54
CA VAL A 227 12.57 -14.91 8.36
C VAL A 227 12.83 -14.05 7.13
N THR A 228 13.59 -12.97 7.30
CA THR A 228 14.08 -12.15 6.18
C THR A 228 15.48 -12.59 5.76
N VAL A 229 15.64 -12.91 4.48
CA VAL A 229 16.91 -13.21 3.82
C VAL A 229 17.25 -12.00 2.94
N THR A 230 18.16 -11.16 3.45
CA THR A 230 18.60 -9.93 2.77
C THR A 230 19.10 -10.23 1.36
N ALA A 231 18.89 -9.33 0.41
CA ALA A 231 19.34 -9.44 -0.97
C ALA A 231 20.83 -9.88 -1.06
N GLY A 232 21.14 -10.83 -1.93
CA GLY A 232 22.49 -11.38 -2.10
C GLY A 232 22.99 -12.27 -0.95
N THR A 233 22.10 -12.73 -0.05
CA THR A 233 22.43 -13.66 1.03
C THR A 233 21.66 -14.98 0.87
N ARG A 234 21.96 -15.95 1.73
CA ARG A 234 21.21 -17.21 1.81
C ARG A 234 20.86 -17.55 3.24
N ALA A 235 19.74 -18.24 3.42
CA ALA A 235 19.38 -18.93 4.65
C ALA A 235 19.48 -20.44 4.47
N GLU A 236 20.01 -21.13 5.47
CA GLU A 236 19.90 -22.58 5.60
C GLU A 236 19.07 -22.88 6.84
N PHE A 237 18.00 -23.67 6.65
CA PHE A 237 17.19 -24.14 7.76
C PHE A 237 16.96 -25.64 7.67
N SER A 238 16.70 -26.26 8.83
CA SER A 238 16.43 -27.69 8.90
C SER A 238 15.38 -28.01 9.97
N VAL A 239 14.72 -29.16 9.82
CA VAL A 239 13.71 -29.66 10.77
C VAL A 239 13.77 -31.19 10.80
N TRP A 240 13.54 -31.78 11.98
CA TRP A 240 13.36 -33.21 12.13
C TRP A 240 11.90 -33.60 12.10
N VAL A 241 11.58 -34.71 11.43
CA VAL A 241 10.22 -35.23 11.31
C VAL A 241 10.17 -36.72 11.62
N LYS A 242 9.15 -37.14 12.35
CA LYS A 242 8.78 -38.54 12.58
C LYS A 242 7.26 -38.69 12.46
N THR A 243 6.78 -39.84 11.99
CA THR A 243 5.35 -40.14 11.88
C THR A 243 5.03 -41.48 12.51
N SER A 244 3.79 -41.67 12.96
CA SER A 244 3.35 -42.95 13.53
C SER A 244 1.88 -43.22 13.22
N ASP A 245 1.54 -44.50 13.05
CA ASP A 245 0.17 -45.01 12.90
C ASP A 245 -0.66 -44.26 11.84
N LEU A 246 -0.04 -43.97 10.68
CA LEU A 246 -0.72 -43.27 9.60
C LEU A 246 -1.73 -44.16 8.87
N THR A 247 -3.01 -43.82 8.98
CA THR A 247 -4.10 -44.54 8.35
C THR A 247 -5.05 -43.64 7.58
N THR A 248 -5.82 -44.23 6.68
CA THR A 248 -6.89 -43.58 5.92
C THR A 248 -8.06 -44.54 5.86
N THR A 249 -9.27 -44.02 5.76
CA THR A 249 -10.45 -44.87 5.58
C THR A 249 -10.86 -44.92 4.11
N ASN A 250 -11.24 -46.10 3.61
CA ASN A 250 -11.78 -46.25 2.26
C ASN A 250 -13.26 -45.83 2.19
N SER A 251 -13.85 -45.84 0.98
CA SER A 251 -15.25 -45.47 0.75
C SER A 251 -16.29 -46.37 1.43
N TYR A 252 -15.86 -47.49 2.04
CA TYR A 252 -16.69 -48.43 2.81
C TYR A 252 -16.55 -48.24 4.32
N GLY A 253 -15.77 -47.27 4.78
CA GLY A 253 -15.54 -47.05 6.21
C GLY A 253 -14.49 -47.98 6.82
N GLU A 254 -13.69 -48.68 6.01
CA GLU A 254 -12.63 -49.57 6.49
C GLU A 254 -11.29 -48.82 6.57
N GLU A 255 -10.65 -48.88 7.73
CA GLU A 255 -9.32 -48.33 7.97
C GLU A 255 -8.25 -49.12 7.18
N GLN A 256 -7.34 -48.40 6.54
CA GLN A 256 -6.24 -48.92 5.73
C GLN A 256 -4.97 -48.11 5.99
N PRO A 257 -3.77 -48.67 5.75
CA PRO A 257 -2.53 -47.90 5.76
C PRO A 257 -2.61 -46.70 4.81
N ALA A 258 -2.12 -45.54 5.25
CA ALA A 258 -2.03 -44.36 4.41
C ALA A 258 -1.02 -44.59 3.27
N VAL A 259 -1.45 -44.45 2.00
CA VAL A 259 -0.56 -44.55 0.82
C VAL A 259 -0.50 -43.20 0.14
N ASN A 260 0.70 -42.66 -0.06
CA ASN A 260 0.92 -41.31 -0.60
C ASN A 260 0.18 -40.23 0.18
N LYS A 261 0.17 -40.35 1.51
CA LYS A 261 -0.35 -39.35 2.45
C LYS A 261 0.53 -39.37 3.69
N GLY A 262 0.69 -38.23 4.35
CA GLY A 262 1.46 -38.18 5.59
C GLY A 262 1.73 -36.76 6.03
N ALA A 263 2.86 -36.59 6.73
CA ALA A 263 3.33 -35.27 7.11
C ALA A 263 3.81 -34.49 5.87
N TYR A 264 3.85 -33.16 5.99
CA TYR A 264 4.47 -32.30 4.99
C TYR A 264 5.18 -31.12 5.64
N ILE A 265 6.17 -30.59 4.93
CA ILE A 265 6.85 -29.33 5.24
C ILE A 265 6.58 -28.41 4.06
N SER A 266 6.13 -27.18 4.31
CA SER A 266 5.84 -26.19 3.26
C SER A 266 6.49 -24.86 3.62
N ILE A 267 7.14 -24.26 2.63
CA ILE A 267 7.84 -22.98 2.74
C ILE A 267 7.08 -21.97 1.92
N THR A 268 6.37 -21.09 2.61
CA THR A 268 5.69 -19.97 1.98
C THR A 268 6.66 -18.80 1.98
N ASN A 269 6.97 -18.27 0.79
CA ASN A 269 7.96 -17.22 0.68
C ASN A 269 7.53 -16.08 -0.24
N THR A 270 8.18 -14.95 -0.06
CA THR A 270 8.08 -13.79 -0.94
C THR A 270 9.46 -13.41 -1.46
N VAL A 271 9.51 -12.77 -2.62
CA VAL A 271 10.71 -12.14 -3.17
C VAL A 271 10.33 -10.73 -3.61
N GLY A 272 11.00 -9.72 -3.05
CA GLY A 272 10.66 -8.32 -3.32
C GLY A 272 9.23 -7.93 -2.92
N GLY A 273 8.65 -8.64 -1.95
CA GLY A 273 7.26 -8.46 -1.52
C GLY A 273 6.22 -9.24 -2.33
N LYS A 274 6.58 -9.79 -3.49
CA LYS A 274 5.71 -10.66 -4.28
C LYS A 274 5.68 -12.08 -3.70
N THR A 275 4.48 -12.62 -3.47
CA THR A 275 4.29 -14.01 -2.99
C THR A 275 4.64 -15.01 -4.09
N MET A 276 5.44 -16.01 -3.72
CA MET A 276 5.78 -17.14 -4.59
C MET A 276 4.91 -18.35 -4.24
N ASP A 277 4.72 -19.25 -5.20
CA ASP A 277 4.13 -20.56 -4.91
C ASP A 277 4.98 -21.29 -3.85
N PRO A 278 4.35 -21.88 -2.81
CA PRO A 278 5.09 -22.55 -1.74
C PRO A 278 5.92 -23.72 -2.26
N VAL A 279 7.12 -23.89 -1.69
CA VAL A 279 7.95 -25.09 -1.92
C VAL A 279 7.64 -26.11 -0.85
N GLU A 280 7.23 -27.30 -1.26
CA GLU A 280 6.66 -28.29 -0.36
C GLU A 280 7.33 -29.64 -0.48
N ILE A 281 7.53 -30.31 0.65
CA ILE A 281 7.85 -31.73 0.70
C ILE A 281 6.63 -32.44 1.26
N GLN A 282 5.94 -33.22 0.43
CA GLN A 282 4.69 -33.88 0.80
C GLN A 282 4.87 -35.38 1.05
N ASN A 283 3.85 -35.97 1.69
CA ASN A 283 3.70 -37.42 1.86
C ASN A 283 4.86 -38.06 2.64
N ILE A 284 5.37 -37.34 3.65
CA ILE A 284 6.40 -37.82 4.54
C ILE A 284 5.80 -38.91 5.44
N GLN A 285 6.36 -40.12 5.31
CA GLN A 285 6.16 -41.24 6.21
C GLN A 285 7.54 -41.67 6.71
N ALA A 286 7.82 -41.38 7.99
CA ALA A 286 9.12 -41.54 8.61
C ALA A 286 8.97 -42.20 9.99
N ASP A 287 9.10 -43.53 10.04
CA ASP A 287 9.01 -44.30 11.29
C ASP A 287 10.13 -43.95 12.29
N GLU A 288 11.24 -43.41 11.78
CA GLU A 288 12.38 -42.90 12.53
C GLU A 288 12.58 -41.41 12.25
N TRP A 289 13.13 -40.68 13.23
CA TRP A 289 13.45 -39.27 13.09
C TRP A 289 14.33 -39.01 11.86
N THR A 290 13.80 -38.20 10.93
CA THR A 290 14.44 -37.90 9.66
C THR A 290 14.59 -36.41 9.49
N LYS A 291 15.82 -35.96 9.22
CA LYS A 291 16.14 -34.55 9.01
C LYS A 291 15.89 -34.12 7.56
N TYR A 292 15.27 -32.95 7.41
CA TYR A 292 15.12 -32.25 6.15
C TYR A 292 15.83 -30.90 6.23
N THR A 293 16.57 -30.55 5.17
CA THR A 293 17.35 -29.31 5.09
C THR A 293 16.95 -28.53 3.84
N PHE A 294 16.82 -27.23 3.98
CA PHE A 294 16.49 -26.32 2.92
C PHE A 294 17.49 -25.18 2.88
N THR A 295 17.91 -24.80 1.68
CA THR A 295 18.74 -23.63 1.43
C THR A 295 17.94 -22.67 0.56
N LEU A 296 17.63 -21.47 1.06
CA LEU A 296 16.97 -20.42 0.29
C LEU A 296 17.97 -19.31 0.00
N GLN A 297 18.27 -19.07 -1.27
CA GLN A 297 19.11 -17.98 -1.73
C GLN A 297 18.25 -16.85 -2.29
N SER A 298 18.46 -15.63 -1.80
CA SER A 298 17.73 -14.44 -2.26
C SER A 298 18.30 -13.88 -3.55
N ALA A 299 17.49 -13.09 -4.24
CA ALA A 299 17.91 -12.28 -5.38
C ALA A 299 18.96 -11.24 -4.95
N SER A 300 19.84 -10.82 -5.86
CA SER A 300 20.81 -9.74 -5.60
C SER A 300 20.15 -8.37 -5.44
N PHE A 301 18.91 -8.22 -5.90
CA PHE A 301 18.19 -6.96 -6.00
C PHE A 301 16.97 -6.86 -5.09
N ALA A 302 16.58 -7.97 -4.44
CA ALA A 302 15.38 -8.03 -3.63
C ALA A 302 15.56 -8.98 -2.44
N ASP A 303 15.08 -8.53 -1.28
CA ASP A 303 14.98 -9.37 -0.09
C ASP A 303 13.97 -10.49 -0.34
N SER A 304 14.26 -11.66 0.21
CA SER A 304 13.31 -12.76 0.28
C SER A 304 12.84 -12.92 1.71
N THR A 305 11.58 -13.30 1.90
CA THR A 305 11.08 -13.65 3.23
C THR A 305 10.42 -15.01 3.19
N PHE A 306 10.45 -15.77 4.29
CA PHE A 306 9.74 -17.04 4.35
C PHE A 306 9.17 -17.34 5.73
N THR A 307 8.09 -18.14 5.74
CA THR A 307 7.54 -18.82 6.92
C THR A 307 7.59 -20.33 6.72
N ILE A 308 7.62 -21.06 7.84
CA ILE A 308 7.66 -22.53 7.84
C ILE A 308 6.27 -23.05 8.24
N VAL A 309 5.76 -23.98 7.46
CA VAL A 309 4.52 -24.71 7.73
C VAL A 309 4.84 -26.19 7.93
N LEU A 310 4.41 -26.72 9.07
CA LEU A 310 4.53 -28.13 9.43
C LEU A 310 3.12 -28.70 9.52
N GLY A 311 2.83 -29.78 8.78
CA GLY A 311 1.47 -30.30 8.75
C GLY A 311 1.36 -31.81 8.62
N LEU A 312 0.16 -32.31 8.86
CA LEU A 312 -0.24 -33.71 8.71
C LEU A 312 -1.55 -33.77 7.93
N GLY A 313 -1.51 -34.42 6.77
CA GLY A 313 -2.63 -34.47 5.83
C GLY A 313 -2.86 -33.15 5.10
N LYS A 314 -3.34 -33.22 3.85
CA LYS A 314 -3.67 -32.05 3.02
C LYS A 314 -5.07 -32.17 2.43
N GLY A 315 -5.67 -31.04 2.07
CA GLY A 315 -7.01 -30.96 1.49
C GLY A 315 -7.85 -29.81 2.04
N GLY A 316 -9.11 -29.73 1.62
CA GLY A 316 -10.11 -28.76 2.07
C GLY A 316 -11.47 -29.42 2.32
N GLY A 317 -12.55 -28.66 2.39
CA GLY A 317 -13.88 -29.17 2.79
C GLY A 317 -14.38 -30.32 1.91
N THR A 318 -14.24 -30.18 0.59
CA THR A 318 -14.63 -31.24 -0.38
C THR A 318 -13.46 -32.03 -0.95
N ASP A 319 -12.23 -31.49 -0.91
CA ASP A 319 -11.03 -32.24 -1.32
C ASP A 319 -10.42 -32.96 -0.11
N ARG A 320 -10.71 -34.25 -0.03
CA ARG A 320 -10.30 -35.12 1.09
C ARG A 320 -9.30 -36.18 0.65
N SER A 321 -8.72 -36.01 -0.53
CA SER A 321 -7.88 -37.01 -1.17
C SER A 321 -6.61 -37.32 -0.36
N GLU A 322 -6.05 -36.32 0.32
CA GLU A 322 -4.84 -36.41 1.16
C GLU A 322 -5.11 -36.32 2.68
N TYR A 323 -6.37 -36.48 3.10
CA TYR A 323 -6.69 -36.61 4.52
C TYR A 323 -6.08 -37.87 5.11
N VAL A 324 -5.64 -37.77 6.36
CA VAL A 324 -4.94 -38.85 7.06
C VAL A 324 -5.27 -38.80 8.56
N ASN A 325 -5.35 -39.97 9.19
CA ASN A 325 -5.36 -40.15 10.64
C ASN A 325 -3.97 -40.60 11.10
N GLY A 326 -3.63 -40.34 12.36
CA GLY A 326 -2.36 -40.72 12.97
C GLY A 326 -1.56 -39.53 13.46
N TYR A 327 -0.23 -39.68 13.54
CA TYR A 327 0.65 -38.75 14.22
C TYR A 327 1.79 -38.25 13.33
N ALA A 328 2.11 -36.97 13.47
CA ALA A 328 3.35 -36.37 13.00
C ALA A 328 4.01 -35.61 14.15
N PHE A 329 5.31 -35.81 14.31
CA PHE A 329 6.15 -35.19 15.31
C PHE A 329 7.23 -34.37 14.62
N PHE A 330 7.46 -33.16 15.12
CA PHE A 330 8.46 -32.23 14.61
C PHE A 330 9.34 -31.70 15.74
N ASP A 331 10.63 -31.54 15.47
CA ASP A 331 11.60 -31.13 16.48
C ASP A 331 12.83 -30.42 15.86
N ASP A 332 13.55 -29.68 16.71
CA ASP A 332 14.86 -29.04 16.49
C ASP A 332 14.96 -28.32 15.15
N ILE A 333 14.15 -27.26 15.01
CA ILE A 333 14.28 -26.36 13.88
C ILE A 333 15.56 -25.54 14.05
N THR A 334 16.39 -25.51 13.02
CA THR A 334 17.57 -24.63 12.99
C THR A 334 17.45 -23.66 11.84
N CYS A 335 17.87 -22.40 12.00
CA CYS A 335 17.97 -21.44 10.90
C CYS A 335 19.24 -20.60 11.03
N THR A 336 20.03 -20.52 9.96
CA THR A 336 21.25 -19.71 9.89
C THR A 336 21.27 -18.91 8.60
N THR A 337 21.95 -17.75 8.60
CA THR A 337 22.14 -16.92 7.39
C THR A 337 23.62 -16.75 7.08
N ALA A 338 23.94 -16.66 5.80
CA ALA A 338 25.30 -16.47 5.30
C ALA A 338 25.29 -15.69 3.98
N ILE A 339 26.45 -15.18 3.57
CA ILE A 339 26.62 -14.60 2.21
C ILE A 339 26.29 -15.67 1.17
N ALA A 340 25.56 -15.28 0.11
CA ALA A 340 25.20 -16.20 -0.95
C ALA A 340 26.44 -16.66 -1.72
N GLU A 341 26.52 -17.95 -1.97
CA GLU A 341 27.41 -18.52 -2.97
C GLU A 341 26.53 -19.19 -4.02
N LYS A 342 26.92 -19.07 -5.30
CA LYS A 342 26.16 -19.64 -6.41
C LYS A 342 25.82 -21.11 -6.16
N ILE A 343 24.53 -21.41 -6.06
CA ILE A 343 24.03 -22.79 -6.02
C ILE A 343 24.17 -23.39 -7.42
N THR A 344 24.75 -24.58 -7.50
CA THR A 344 24.88 -25.31 -8.77
C THR A 344 23.80 -26.38 -8.83
N ASN A 345 22.88 -26.28 -9.79
CA ASN A 345 21.68 -27.13 -9.95
C ASN A 345 20.69 -26.97 -8.77
N PRO A 346 19.96 -25.85 -8.71
CA PRO A 346 18.92 -25.69 -7.71
C PRO A 346 17.84 -26.79 -7.84
N THR A 347 17.16 -27.09 -6.72
CA THR A 347 15.99 -27.99 -6.73
C THR A 347 14.77 -27.24 -7.27
N VAL A 348 14.66 -25.96 -6.92
CA VAL A 348 13.61 -25.02 -7.34
C VAL A 348 14.27 -23.68 -7.61
N ASP A 349 13.85 -22.99 -8.66
CA ASP A 349 14.28 -21.64 -9.02
C ASP A 349 13.08 -20.78 -9.47
N PHE A 350 13.32 -19.63 -10.12
CA PHE A 350 12.25 -18.79 -10.68
C PHE A 350 11.49 -19.47 -11.83
N ALA A 351 12.16 -20.29 -12.64
CA ALA A 351 11.56 -20.94 -13.79
C ALA A 351 10.70 -22.16 -13.41
N SER A 352 10.85 -22.65 -12.18
CA SER A 352 10.12 -23.81 -11.68
C SER A 352 8.64 -23.52 -11.53
N ASP A 353 7.80 -24.33 -12.17
CA ASP A 353 6.35 -24.22 -12.10
C ASP A 353 5.80 -24.73 -10.76
N LYS A 354 4.47 -24.62 -10.58
CA LYS A 354 3.80 -25.02 -9.34
C LYS A 354 3.97 -26.51 -9.02
N ASP A 355 4.00 -27.39 -10.03
CA ASP A 355 4.09 -28.83 -9.82
C ASP A 355 5.53 -29.23 -9.48
N GLU A 356 6.53 -28.56 -10.05
CA GLU A 356 7.95 -28.76 -9.73
C GLU A 356 8.31 -28.30 -8.30
N ARG A 357 7.52 -27.40 -7.71
CA ARG A 357 7.63 -26.96 -6.30
C ARG A 357 7.06 -27.98 -5.31
N ILE A 358 6.34 -29.00 -5.77
CA ILE A 358 5.81 -30.08 -4.95
C ILE A 358 6.75 -31.29 -5.02
N LEU A 359 7.54 -31.45 -3.97
CA LEU A 359 8.62 -32.43 -3.87
C LEU A 359 8.17 -33.66 -3.09
N SER A 360 8.69 -34.82 -3.51
CA SER A 360 8.50 -36.07 -2.76
C SER A 360 9.32 -36.09 -1.47
N ALA A 361 8.87 -36.89 -0.48
CA ALA A 361 9.57 -37.15 0.77
C ALA A 361 11.02 -37.70 0.62
N ALA A 362 11.45 -38.12 -0.58
CA ALA A 362 12.82 -38.54 -0.86
C ALA A 362 13.82 -37.36 -0.89
N ASN A 363 13.36 -36.14 -1.13
CA ASN A 363 14.19 -34.94 -1.20
C ASN A 363 14.53 -34.44 0.21
N LYS A 364 15.61 -34.96 0.82
CA LYS A 364 16.03 -34.55 2.16
C LYS A 364 16.80 -33.22 2.20
N ASN A 365 17.30 -32.79 1.04
CA ASN A 365 18.00 -31.51 0.87
C ASN A 365 17.35 -30.78 -0.31
N VAL A 366 16.85 -29.58 -0.09
CA VAL A 366 16.14 -28.78 -1.09
C VAL A 366 16.83 -27.43 -1.20
N SER A 367 17.25 -27.06 -2.39
CA SER A 367 17.83 -25.74 -2.65
C SER A 367 16.89 -24.90 -3.50
N ILE A 368 16.42 -23.78 -2.95
CA ILE A 368 15.57 -22.78 -3.58
C ILE A 368 16.45 -21.61 -3.96
N ASP A 369 16.61 -21.34 -5.26
CA ASP A 369 17.52 -20.30 -5.76
C ASP A 369 16.77 -19.21 -6.52
N TYR A 370 16.63 -18.05 -5.89
CA TYR A 370 16.09 -16.84 -6.48
C TYR A 370 17.19 -15.84 -6.90
N SER A 371 18.45 -16.27 -7.04
CA SER A 371 19.52 -15.37 -7.47
C SER A 371 19.49 -15.00 -8.96
N ASP A 372 18.55 -15.59 -9.69
CA ASP A 372 18.47 -15.65 -11.15
C ASP A 372 19.72 -16.30 -11.79
N SER A 373 19.51 -17.42 -12.47
CA SER A 373 20.59 -18.28 -12.97
C SER A 373 21.24 -17.78 -14.26
N GLU A 374 20.68 -16.70 -14.83
CA GLU A 374 21.07 -16.15 -16.13
C GLU A 374 22.48 -15.56 -16.14
N THR A 375 23.18 -15.76 -17.27
CA THR A 375 24.55 -15.28 -17.42
C THR A 375 24.58 -13.78 -17.70
N ALA A 376 25.05 -13.02 -16.72
CA ALA A 376 25.37 -11.60 -16.90
C ALA A 376 26.42 -11.41 -18.01
N THR A 377 26.21 -10.42 -18.86
CA THR A 377 27.18 -9.94 -19.86
C THR A 377 27.73 -8.59 -19.41
N ALA A 378 29.04 -8.48 -19.25
CA ALA A 378 29.67 -7.21 -18.88
C ALA A 378 29.61 -6.19 -20.03
N ILE A 379 29.30 -4.93 -19.69
CA ILE A 379 29.43 -3.77 -20.58
C ILE A 379 30.81 -3.16 -20.33
N ASP A 380 31.73 -3.32 -21.29
CA ASP A 380 33.00 -2.60 -21.28
C ASP A 380 32.78 -1.18 -21.84
N LEU A 381 32.65 -0.20 -20.94
CA LEU A 381 32.42 1.20 -21.29
C LEU A 381 33.48 1.78 -22.24
N ASN A 382 34.69 1.21 -22.33
CA ASN A 382 35.71 1.68 -23.30
C ASN A 382 35.31 1.44 -24.76
N ALA A 383 34.33 0.56 -25.02
CA ALA A 383 33.85 0.24 -26.36
C ALA A 383 32.70 1.15 -26.84
N TYR A 384 32.28 2.12 -26.03
CA TYR A 384 31.10 2.94 -26.25
C TYR A 384 31.48 4.41 -26.55
N ASP A 385 30.64 5.09 -27.32
CA ASP A 385 30.71 6.54 -27.50
C ASP A 385 30.16 7.21 -26.24
N ILE A 386 31.07 7.85 -25.50
CA ILE A 386 30.77 8.54 -24.24
C ILE A 386 30.89 10.04 -24.47
N SER A 387 29.78 10.76 -24.31
CA SER A 387 29.70 12.21 -24.50
C SER A 387 29.30 12.91 -23.22
N SER A 388 30.23 13.65 -22.63
CA SER A 388 30.00 14.34 -21.35
C SER A 388 29.99 15.86 -21.50
N ALA A 389 28.97 16.52 -20.92
CA ALA A 389 28.80 17.96 -20.95
C ALA A 389 28.23 18.50 -19.63
N LEU A 390 28.18 19.83 -19.49
CA LEU A 390 27.37 20.44 -18.43
C LEU A 390 25.92 20.02 -18.60
N THR A 391 25.23 19.74 -17.50
CA THR A 391 23.81 19.44 -17.52
C THR A 391 23.04 20.59 -18.17
N LYS A 392 22.14 20.22 -19.08
CA LYS A 392 21.22 21.13 -19.75
C LYS A 392 19.79 20.70 -19.46
N GLU A 393 18.92 21.68 -19.26
CA GLU A 393 17.48 21.47 -19.25
C GLU A 393 16.86 22.20 -20.45
N LYS A 394 16.01 21.50 -21.20
CA LYS A 394 15.28 22.09 -22.32
C LYS A 394 13.85 22.37 -21.87
N ILE A 395 13.42 23.63 -21.98
CA ILE A 395 12.05 24.03 -21.71
C ILE A 395 11.51 24.72 -22.97
N GLY A 396 10.54 24.08 -23.61
CA GLY A 396 10.10 24.42 -24.96
C GLY A 396 11.26 24.28 -25.96
N SER A 397 11.55 25.34 -26.72
CA SER A 397 12.64 25.37 -27.71
C SER A 397 13.97 25.88 -27.16
N LYS A 398 14.05 26.24 -25.87
CA LYS A 398 15.23 26.87 -25.28
C LYS A 398 15.93 25.94 -24.29
N GLU A 399 17.24 25.84 -24.44
CA GLU A 399 18.12 25.14 -23.49
C GLU A 399 18.61 26.11 -22.40
N TYR A 400 18.69 25.61 -21.17
CA TYR A 400 19.22 26.30 -20.01
C TYR A 400 20.38 25.50 -19.41
N THR A 401 21.49 26.17 -19.12
CA THR A 401 22.54 25.66 -18.24
C THR A 401 22.51 26.38 -16.89
N ALA A 402 23.06 25.75 -15.85
CA ALA A 402 23.15 26.35 -14.52
C ALA A 402 23.91 27.68 -14.54
N GLU A 403 24.94 27.79 -15.37
CA GLU A 403 25.74 29.01 -15.53
C GLU A 403 24.92 30.17 -16.12
N GLU A 404 24.08 29.88 -17.12
CA GLU A 404 23.21 30.86 -17.75
C GLU A 404 22.05 31.28 -16.85
N TRP A 405 21.46 30.33 -16.12
CA TRP A 405 20.32 30.58 -15.24
C TRP A 405 20.72 31.37 -13.99
N LEU A 406 21.75 30.93 -13.29
CA LEU A 406 22.21 31.56 -12.04
C LEU A 406 23.13 32.76 -12.27
N GLY A 407 23.65 32.94 -13.49
CA GLY A 407 24.63 33.98 -13.79
C GLY A 407 25.97 33.78 -13.08
N VAL A 408 26.31 32.55 -12.73
CA VAL A 408 27.56 32.16 -12.05
C VAL A 408 28.50 31.46 -13.02
N ALA A 409 29.81 31.66 -12.83
CA ALA A 409 30.85 30.93 -13.57
C ALA A 409 31.54 29.95 -12.61
N TRP A 410 31.34 28.65 -12.84
CA TRP A 410 31.94 27.61 -12.01
C TRP A 410 33.45 27.46 -12.29
N ASP A 411 34.26 27.30 -11.22
CA ASP A 411 35.69 26.99 -11.37
C ASP A 411 35.89 25.50 -11.64
N LYS A 412 35.94 25.16 -12.93
CA LYS A 412 36.02 23.78 -13.43
C LYS A 412 37.46 23.27 -13.56
N THR A 413 38.45 23.99 -13.02
CA THR A 413 39.89 23.68 -13.18
C THR A 413 40.26 22.29 -12.63
N ASN A 414 39.56 21.87 -11.57
CA ASN A 414 39.82 20.61 -10.87
C ASN A 414 38.75 19.54 -11.14
N ASP A 415 37.86 19.75 -12.11
CA ASP A 415 36.75 18.83 -12.36
C ASP A 415 37.14 17.66 -13.28
N ILE A 416 36.50 16.51 -13.07
CA ILE A 416 36.41 15.40 -14.03
C ILE A 416 34.95 15.35 -14.50
N LYS A 417 34.72 15.66 -15.76
CA LYS A 417 33.38 15.91 -16.31
C LYS A 417 32.62 14.63 -16.71
N GLY A 418 33.06 13.47 -16.24
CA GLY A 418 32.70 12.15 -16.78
C GLY A 418 33.87 11.58 -17.58
N ALA A 419 34.59 10.61 -17.01
CA ALA A 419 35.67 9.91 -17.71
C ALA A 419 35.97 8.55 -17.05
N LEU A 420 36.42 7.58 -17.85
CA LEU A 420 36.98 6.33 -17.34
C LEU A 420 38.35 6.59 -16.69
N LYS A 421 38.49 6.16 -15.45
CA LYS A 421 39.69 6.30 -14.62
C LYS A 421 39.86 5.12 -13.68
N THR A 422 41.11 4.74 -13.49
CA THR A 422 41.52 3.89 -12.36
C THR A 422 41.82 4.71 -11.12
N GLY A 423 41.78 4.08 -9.93
CA GLY A 423 42.21 4.72 -8.69
C GLY A 423 43.65 5.23 -8.78
N ALA A 424 44.54 4.48 -9.44
CA ALA A 424 45.94 4.88 -9.64
C ALA A 424 46.06 6.13 -10.53
N GLU A 425 45.23 6.28 -11.56
CA GLU A 425 45.21 7.48 -12.39
C GLU A 425 44.70 8.70 -11.63
N ILE A 426 43.67 8.55 -10.79
CA ILE A 426 43.16 9.63 -9.94
C ILE A 426 44.24 10.04 -8.93
N LYS A 427 44.90 9.07 -8.29
CA LYS A 427 46.06 9.26 -7.41
C LYS A 427 47.24 9.93 -8.12
N ALA A 428 47.42 9.73 -9.42
CA ALA A 428 48.50 10.36 -10.18
C ALA A 428 48.23 11.84 -10.52
N MET A 429 47.02 12.37 -10.30
CA MET A 429 46.67 13.77 -10.55
C MET A 429 47.20 14.71 -9.45
N THR A 430 48.52 14.81 -9.31
CA THR A 430 49.16 15.54 -8.19
C THR A 430 48.89 17.03 -8.16
N ASP A 431 48.58 17.62 -9.32
CA ASP A 431 48.21 19.04 -9.44
C ASP A 431 46.74 19.30 -9.08
N ASN A 432 45.89 18.26 -9.02
CA ASN A 432 44.49 18.35 -8.64
C ASN A 432 44.31 17.89 -7.18
N LYS A 433 44.37 18.85 -6.24
CA LYS A 433 44.25 18.56 -4.80
C LYS A 433 42.90 17.96 -4.40
N TYR A 434 41.84 18.26 -5.15
CA TYR A 434 40.51 17.73 -4.86
C TYR A 434 40.44 16.23 -5.24
N ALA A 435 40.95 15.85 -6.42
CA ALA A 435 41.10 14.44 -6.81
C ALA A 435 41.96 13.64 -5.81
N GLN A 436 43.06 14.21 -5.31
CA GLN A 436 43.88 13.59 -4.26
C GLN A 436 43.07 13.37 -2.96
N THR A 437 42.21 14.32 -2.59
CA THR A 437 41.36 14.19 -1.40
C THR A 437 40.32 13.10 -1.58
N VAL A 438 39.68 13.04 -2.77
CA VAL A 438 38.72 11.98 -3.11
C VAL A 438 39.38 10.61 -3.05
N TYR A 439 40.56 10.44 -3.66
CA TYR A 439 41.30 9.18 -3.63
C TYR A 439 41.59 8.72 -2.19
N ASN A 440 42.15 9.59 -1.36
CA ASN A 440 42.57 9.23 -0.01
C ASN A 440 41.40 8.94 0.94
N ASN A 441 40.25 9.59 0.73
CA ASN A 441 39.10 9.46 1.64
C ASN A 441 38.09 8.40 1.22
N TYR A 442 37.94 8.11 -0.09
CA TYR A 442 36.84 7.27 -0.59
C TYR A 442 37.29 6.07 -1.44
N LEU A 443 38.45 6.11 -2.11
CA LEU A 443 38.89 5.04 -3.02
C LEU A 443 39.99 4.16 -2.41
N GLY A 444 41.15 4.74 -2.09
CA GLY A 444 42.29 4.02 -1.54
C GLY A 444 42.96 3.04 -2.50
N GLU A 445 43.89 2.23 -1.97
CA GLU A 445 44.73 1.32 -2.76
C GLU A 445 43.95 0.13 -3.37
N SER A 446 42.81 -0.25 -2.79
CA SER A 446 41.95 -1.32 -3.32
C SER A 446 41.42 -1.01 -4.72
N GLU A 447 41.30 0.28 -5.06
CA GLU A 447 40.78 0.73 -6.35
C GLU A 447 41.88 1.10 -7.36
N ASP A 448 43.17 0.87 -7.04
CA ASP A 448 44.29 1.28 -7.90
C ASP A 448 44.21 0.67 -9.31
N ASN A 449 43.64 -0.53 -9.43
CA ASN A 449 43.47 -1.25 -10.70
C ASN A 449 41.99 -1.41 -11.12
N THR A 450 41.06 -0.79 -10.41
CA THR A 450 39.63 -0.83 -10.75
C THR A 450 39.33 0.28 -11.74
N GLU A 451 38.80 -0.06 -12.92
CA GLU A 451 38.32 0.93 -13.86
C GLU A 451 36.93 1.42 -13.46
N MET A 452 36.76 2.74 -13.41
CA MET A 452 35.53 3.40 -12.96
C MET A 452 35.17 4.54 -13.89
N PHE A 453 33.88 4.75 -14.17
CA PHE A 453 33.39 5.96 -14.80
C PHE A 453 33.15 7.04 -13.74
N VAL A 454 33.87 8.16 -13.82
CA VAL A 454 33.98 9.12 -12.71
C VAL A 454 33.50 10.52 -13.09
N PHE A 455 32.62 11.06 -12.25
CA PHE A 455 32.38 12.49 -12.12
C PHE A 455 33.05 13.02 -10.86
N LEU A 456 33.70 14.17 -10.98
CA LEU A 456 34.26 14.90 -9.86
C LEU A 456 34.08 16.39 -10.12
N SER A 457 33.38 17.06 -9.22
CA SER A 457 33.05 18.48 -9.33
C SER A 457 33.52 19.20 -8.07
N ALA A 458 34.57 20.01 -8.19
CA ALA A 458 35.17 20.71 -7.06
C ALA A 458 34.35 21.94 -6.63
N SER A 459 33.54 22.49 -7.55
CA SER A 459 32.68 23.65 -7.29
C SER A 459 31.18 23.33 -7.28
N GLY A 460 30.77 22.10 -7.58
CA GLY A 460 29.36 21.69 -7.62
C GLY A 460 28.66 21.84 -8.98
N ALA A 461 29.42 22.13 -10.04
CA ALA A 461 28.90 22.09 -11.41
C ALA A 461 28.27 20.72 -11.73
N ALA A 462 27.08 20.74 -12.32
CA ALA A 462 26.35 19.55 -12.73
C ALA A 462 26.79 19.07 -14.11
N TYR A 463 26.88 17.75 -14.30
CA TYR A 463 27.34 17.12 -15.52
C TYR A 463 26.40 15.99 -15.94
N THR A 464 26.19 15.83 -17.24
CA THR A 464 25.46 14.70 -17.84
C THR A 464 26.36 14.01 -18.85
N THR A 465 26.35 12.68 -18.86
CA THR A 465 27.04 11.86 -19.85
C THR A 465 26.07 10.92 -20.52
N GLU A 466 26.00 10.96 -21.85
CA GLU A 466 25.34 9.93 -22.65
C GLU A 466 26.30 8.77 -22.89
N VAL A 467 25.83 7.53 -22.70
CA VAL A 467 26.58 6.30 -22.98
C VAL A 467 25.88 5.54 -24.10
N LYS A 468 26.47 5.53 -25.29
CA LYS A 468 25.89 4.96 -26.52
C LYS A 468 26.86 4.02 -27.22
N THR A 469 26.35 3.05 -27.99
CA THR A 469 27.18 2.17 -28.82
C THR A 469 27.91 2.99 -29.88
N THR A 470 29.19 2.68 -30.12
CA THR A 470 30.01 3.44 -31.08
C THR A 470 29.32 3.56 -32.45
N GLY A 471 29.02 4.80 -32.85
CA GLY A 471 28.34 5.12 -34.10
C GLY A 471 26.83 4.79 -34.17
N GLN A 472 26.18 4.60 -33.02
CA GLN A 472 24.73 4.37 -32.88
C GLN A 472 24.15 5.30 -31.82
N ASP A 473 22.82 5.47 -31.82
CA ASP A 473 22.11 6.30 -30.83
C ASP A 473 21.59 5.51 -29.61
N TYR A 474 21.88 4.21 -29.52
CA TYR A 474 21.45 3.31 -28.46
C TYR A 474 22.63 2.59 -27.76
N LEU A 475 22.45 2.16 -26.52
CA LEU A 475 23.41 1.34 -25.75
C LEU A 475 23.15 -0.16 -25.95
N VAL A 476 21.92 -0.60 -25.66
CA VAL A 476 21.48 -2.00 -25.75
C VAL A 476 20.10 -2.00 -26.40
N LYS A 477 19.75 -3.13 -27.00
CA LYS A 477 18.42 -3.37 -27.54
C LYS A 477 17.68 -4.40 -26.70
N LEU A 478 16.37 -4.20 -26.53
CA LEU A 478 15.49 -5.17 -25.88
C LEU A 478 14.57 -5.78 -26.94
N PRO A 479 14.66 -7.09 -27.23
CA PRO A 479 13.82 -7.70 -28.26
C PRO A 479 12.32 -7.57 -27.96
N ALA A 480 11.49 -7.67 -29.00
CA ALA A 480 10.03 -7.67 -28.92
C ALA A 480 9.45 -8.89 -28.15
N GLU A 481 8.13 -8.88 -27.92
CA GLU A 481 7.32 -10.00 -27.39
C GLU A 481 7.55 -10.34 -25.90
N GLU A 482 7.15 -9.44 -24.99
CA GLU A 482 7.21 -9.64 -23.52
C GLU A 482 8.60 -10.09 -23.03
N LYS A 483 9.64 -9.34 -23.43
CA LYS A 483 11.02 -9.61 -22.98
C LYS A 483 11.40 -8.71 -21.83
N TYR A 484 12.12 -9.33 -20.90
CA TYR A 484 12.59 -8.69 -19.69
C TYR A 484 14.11 -8.73 -19.62
N MET A 485 14.69 -7.63 -19.14
CA MET A 485 16.13 -7.47 -18.96
C MET A 485 16.39 -6.81 -17.62
N ALA A 486 17.54 -7.08 -17.01
CA ALA A 486 18.08 -6.24 -15.95
C ALA A 486 19.45 -5.69 -16.36
N LEU A 487 19.70 -4.42 -16.05
CA LEU A 487 21.01 -3.80 -16.09
C LEU A 487 21.46 -3.53 -14.67
N SER A 488 22.67 -3.98 -14.29
CA SER A 488 23.23 -3.71 -12.97
C SER A 488 24.55 -2.97 -13.07
N PHE A 489 24.87 -2.19 -12.05
CA PHE A 489 26.14 -1.47 -11.92
C PHE A 489 26.39 -1.13 -10.47
N PHE A 490 27.64 -0.86 -10.11
CA PHE A 490 27.99 -0.38 -8.78
C PHE A 490 28.22 1.12 -8.80
N VAL A 491 27.73 1.81 -7.77
CA VAL A 491 27.91 3.24 -7.56
C VAL A 491 28.60 3.51 -6.23
N LYS A 492 29.47 4.53 -6.21
CA LYS A 492 30.11 5.06 -5.00
C LYS A 492 30.13 6.58 -5.05
N THR A 493 29.85 7.25 -3.94
CA THR A 493 29.78 8.72 -3.91
C THR A 493 30.51 9.32 -2.71
N SER A 494 30.93 10.57 -2.81
CA SER A 494 31.28 11.35 -1.61
C SER A 494 30.03 11.62 -0.75
N ASN A 495 30.20 12.08 0.49
CA ASN A 495 29.08 12.62 1.27
C ASN A 495 28.62 13.96 0.66
N LEU A 496 27.41 13.98 0.11
CA LEU A 496 26.82 15.13 -0.56
C LEU A 496 25.80 15.87 0.29
N SER A 497 25.76 15.63 1.61
CA SER A 497 24.88 16.34 2.56
C SER A 497 23.38 16.36 2.18
N GLY A 498 22.89 15.32 1.49
CA GLY A 498 21.51 15.21 1.03
C GLY A 498 21.17 15.99 -0.24
N PHE A 499 22.16 16.46 -0.98
CA PHE A 499 21.99 16.98 -2.33
C PHE A 499 22.06 15.86 -3.37
N THR A 500 21.38 16.05 -4.51
CA THR A 500 21.38 15.10 -5.64
C THR A 500 22.80 14.80 -6.07
N GLY A 501 23.17 13.52 -6.03
CA GLY A 501 24.54 13.08 -6.32
C GLY A 501 24.71 12.41 -7.65
N ALA A 502 24.11 11.23 -7.77
CA ALA A 502 24.18 10.37 -8.94
C ALA A 502 22.77 10.13 -9.47
N ASN A 503 22.55 10.29 -10.77
CA ASN A 503 21.39 9.72 -11.45
C ASN A 503 21.86 8.83 -12.59
N VAL A 504 21.11 7.76 -12.84
CA VAL A 504 21.19 6.97 -14.06
C VAL A 504 19.80 6.97 -14.69
N THR A 505 19.72 7.50 -15.90
CA THR A 505 18.47 7.63 -16.66
C THR A 505 18.51 6.69 -17.86
N VAL A 506 17.46 5.89 -18.02
CA VAL A 506 17.17 5.20 -19.28
C VAL A 506 16.52 6.19 -20.22
N VAL A 507 17.06 6.32 -21.43
CA VAL A 507 16.48 7.13 -22.48
C VAL A 507 16.10 6.24 -23.65
N ASP A 508 14.84 6.33 -24.06
CA ASP A 508 14.21 5.56 -25.12
C ASP A 508 13.40 6.54 -25.99
N GLY A 509 13.94 6.90 -27.16
CA GLY A 509 13.44 8.03 -27.95
C GLY A 509 13.49 9.37 -27.20
N ASP A 510 12.35 10.06 -27.15
CA ASP A 510 12.16 11.27 -26.32
C ASP A 510 11.81 10.95 -24.85
N ASN A 511 11.51 9.68 -24.54
CA ASN A 511 11.13 9.27 -23.19
C ASN A 511 12.36 9.12 -22.31
N LYS A 512 12.29 9.68 -21.10
CA LYS A 512 13.36 9.60 -20.09
C LYS A 512 12.81 9.01 -18.81
N THR A 513 13.16 7.77 -18.52
CA THR A 513 12.81 7.11 -17.26
C THR A 513 14.05 7.03 -16.39
N SER A 514 14.06 7.81 -15.31
CA SER A 514 15.20 7.85 -14.39
C SER A 514 15.02 6.87 -13.25
N ILE A 515 16.13 6.29 -12.76
CA ILE A 515 16.14 5.89 -11.36
C ILE A 515 15.87 7.18 -10.57
N SER A 516 14.83 7.18 -9.73
CA SER A 516 14.61 8.27 -8.77
C SER A 516 15.93 8.52 -8.05
N SER A 517 16.35 9.79 -7.97
CA SER A 517 17.72 10.21 -7.56
C SER A 517 18.28 9.31 -6.45
N ILE A 518 19.48 8.76 -6.63
CA ILE A 518 20.16 7.96 -5.59
C ILE A 518 20.35 8.88 -4.37
N ASP A 519 19.45 8.76 -3.39
CA ASP A 519 19.42 9.63 -2.21
C ASP A 519 20.56 9.24 -1.28
N THR A 520 21.62 10.05 -1.31
CA THR A 520 22.80 9.88 -0.45
C THR A 520 22.54 10.20 1.03
N SER A 521 21.35 10.68 1.41
CA SER A 521 21.00 11.03 2.80
C SER A 521 20.30 9.92 3.59
N ALA A 522 19.82 8.86 2.94
CA ALA A 522 19.02 7.79 3.53
C ALA A 522 19.73 6.42 3.59
N VAL A 523 21.06 6.39 3.47
CA VAL A 523 21.80 5.13 3.32
C VAL A 523 21.97 4.41 4.65
N GLU A 524 21.21 3.33 4.86
CA GLU A 524 21.53 2.34 5.89
C GLU A 524 22.67 1.45 5.39
N GLY A 525 23.84 1.52 6.02
CA GLY A 525 24.93 0.60 5.69
C GLY A 525 24.55 -0.86 5.94
N VAL A 526 24.87 -1.75 5.00
CA VAL A 526 24.59 -3.19 5.12
C VAL A 526 25.61 -3.82 6.06
N ASN A 527 25.13 -4.62 7.01
CA ASN A 527 25.97 -5.41 7.90
C ASN A 527 26.43 -6.68 7.16
N LEU A 528 27.69 -6.75 6.75
CA LEU A 528 28.27 -7.95 6.15
C LEU A 528 29.03 -8.71 7.24
N VAL A 529 28.64 -9.97 7.49
CA VAL A 529 29.40 -10.87 8.38
C VAL A 529 30.39 -11.67 7.54
N GLY A 530 31.67 -11.39 7.71
CA GLY A 530 32.73 -12.16 7.06
C GLY A 530 32.78 -13.61 7.55
N ALA A 531 33.47 -14.48 6.81
CA ALA A 531 33.72 -15.88 7.21
C ALA A 531 34.46 -16.02 8.56
N ASP A 532 35.03 -14.94 9.09
CA ASP A 532 35.66 -14.84 10.41
C ASP A 532 34.71 -14.36 11.52
N GLY A 533 33.42 -14.18 11.22
CA GLY A 533 32.39 -13.74 12.17
C GLY A 533 32.39 -12.23 12.46
N LYS A 534 33.18 -11.42 11.75
CA LYS A 534 33.17 -9.96 11.95
C LYS A 534 32.15 -9.27 11.07
N THR A 535 31.38 -8.37 11.67
CA THR A 535 30.46 -7.49 10.96
C THR A 535 31.18 -6.22 10.48
N THR A 536 31.22 -5.97 9.18
CA THR A 536 31.53 -4.65 8.61
C THR A 536 30.23 -3.96 8.22
N LYS A 537 30.09 -2.67 8.55
CA LYS A 537 28.98 -1.84 8.11
C LYS A 537 29.52 -0.89 7.06
N GLU A 538 29.15 -1.10 5.79
CA GLU A 538 29.57 -0.25 4.68
C GLU A 538 28.34 0.48 4.12
N ASP A 539 28.46 1.81 3.94
CA ASP A 539 27.46 2.65 3.25
C ASP A 539 27.99 3.06 1.85
N ILE A 540 27.24 3.86 1.09
CA ILE A 540 27.64 4.30 -0.26
C ILE A 540 28.89 5.22 -0.27
N HIS A 541 29.34 5.69 0.90
CA HIS A 541 30.52 6.53 1.06
C HIS A 541 31.76 5.69 1.33
N ASP A 542 31.62 4.65 2.16
CA ASP A 542 32.72 3.78 2.57
C ASP A 542 32.82 2.50 1.72
N GLY A 543 31.74 2.08 1.05
CA GLY A 543 31.63 0.89 0.19
C GLY A 543 31.06 1.16 -1.20
N TRP A 544 30.78 0.09 -1.94
CA TRP A 544 30.12 0.13 -3.25
C TRP A 544 28.69 -0.36 -3.13
N GLN A 545 27.74 0.39 -3.68
CA GLN A 545 26.33 -0.01 -3.72
C GLN A 545 25.98 -0.55 -5.10
N GLN A 546 25.44 -1.77 -5.18
CA GLN A 546 24.92 -2.30 -6.44
C GLN A 546 23.53 -1.71 -6.70
N CYS A 547 23.29 -1.27 -7.94
CA CYS A 547 22.02 -0.78 -8.44
C CYS A 547 21.54 -1.64 -9.60
N PHE A 548 20.22 -1.65 -9.80
CA PHE A 548 19.55 -2.40 -10.85
C PHE A 548 18.53 -1.54 -11.61
N ILE A 549 18.46 -1.70 -12.92
CA ILE A 549 17.41 -1.17 -13.79
C ILE A 549 16.77 -2.37 -14.47
N PHE A 550 15.52 -2.64 -14.15
CA PHE A 550 14.70 -3.66 -14.77
C PHE A 550 13.97 -3.04 -15.95
N LEU A 551 14.07 -3.66 -17.12
CA LEU A 551 13.45 -3.19 -18.35
C LEU A 551 12.46 -4.25 -18.87
N SER A 552 11.23 -3.85 -19.20
CA SER A 552 10.32 -4.64 -20.05
C SER A 552 10.19 -4.01 -21.43
N ASN A 553 10.01 -4.86 -22.45
CA ASN A 553 9.52 -4.43 -23.75
C ASN A 553 8.19 -5.14 -24.01
N ASP A 554 7.11 -4.37 -23.90
CA ASP A 554 5.75 -4.84 -24.12
C ASP A 554 5.24 -4.49 -25.53
N THR A 555 6.14 -4.06 -26.41
CA THR A 555 5.85 -3.72 -27.81
C THR A 555 6.10 -4.92 -28.75
N ASP A 556 5.50 -4.86 -29.93
CA ASP A 556 5.69 -5.86 -30.99
C ASP A 556 7.03 -5.67 -31.76
N GLU A 557 7.80 -4.64 -31.42
CA GLU A 557 9.07 -4.29 -32.06
C GLU A 557 10.25 -4.30 -31.08
N GLU A 558 11.47 -4.44 -31.60
CA GLU A 558 12.70 -4.33 -30.79
C GLU A 558 12.89 -2.87 -30.38
N GLN A 559 12.99 -2.61 -29.08
CA GLN A 559 13.21 -1.25 -28.55
C GLN A 559 14.69 -0.97 -28.30
N GLU A 560 15.08 0.27 -28.57
CA GLU A 560 16.45 0.77 -28.43
C GLU A 560 16.52 1.78 -27.29
N PHE A 561 17.48 1.63 -26.38
CA PHE A 561 17.65 2.60 -25.30
C PHE A 561 19.13 2.87 -25.02
N TYR A 562 19.42 4.03 -24.44
CA TYR A 562 20.74 4.37 -23.92
C TYR A 562 20.68 4.86 -22.47
N LEU A 563 21.85 5.05 -21.85
CA LEU A 563 21.94 5.58 -20.48
C LEU A 563 22.46 7.00 -20.46
N GLU A 564 21.84 7.86 -19.65
CA GLU A 564 22.43 9.11 -19.18
C GLU A 564 22.93 8.94 -17.74
N LEU A 565 24.23 9.10 -17.51
CA LEU A 565 24.83 9.15 -16.19
C LEU A 565 24.98 10.62 -15.77
N THR A 566 24.57 10.98 -14.56
CA THR A 566 24.61 12.39 -14.14
C THR A 566 25.26 12.65 -12.78
N PHE A 567 26.03 13.74 -12.81
CA PHE A 567 26.53 14.64 -11.79
C PHE A 567 25.55 15.70 -11.27
N GLY A 568 24.94 15.63 -10.09
CA GLY A 568 24.18 16.78 -9.55
C GLY A 568 22.76 16.98 -10.11
N PRO A 569 22.16 18.18 -9.95
CA PRO A 569 20.80 18.45 -10.43
C PRO A 569 20.64 18.30 -11.95
N THR A 570 19.56 17.63 -12.38
CA THR A 570 19.16 17.49 -13.79
C THR A 570 18.16 18.57 -14.23
N ALA A 571 17.28 19.00 -13.32
CA ALA A 571 16.54 20.25 -13.45
C ALA A 571 17.49 21.43 -13.18
N VAL A 572 17.46 22.42 -14.06
CA VAL A 572 18.38 23.56 -14.08
C VAL A 572 17.64 24.86 -13.79
N LYS A 573 16.54 25.11 -14.48
CA LYS A 573 15.66 26.26 -14.29
C LYS A 573 15.02 26.16 -12.91
N ASP A 574 14.89 27.30 -12.26
CA ASP A 574 14.32 27.45 -10.91
C ASP A 574 15.06 26.67 -9.80
N THR A 575 16.17 25.99 -10.13
CA THR A 575 17.06 25.34 -9.17
C THR A 575 18.02 26.37 -8.58
N ALA A 576 17.97 26.55 -7.26
CA ALA A 576 18.81 27.51 -6.54
C ALA A 576 20.29 27.08 -6.53
N GLU A 577 21.22 28.05 -6.50
CA GLU A 577 22.67 27.81 -6.40
C GLU A 577 23.04 26.84 -5.25
N SER A 578 22.28 26.89 -4.14
CA SER A 578 22.49 26.00 -3.00
C SER A 578 22.27 24.51 -3.28
N ALA A 579 21.59 24.14 -4.37
CA ALA A 579 21.37 22.75 -4.76
C ALA A 579 22.58 22.14 -5.51
N TYR A 580 23.54 22.96 -5.91
CA TYR A 580 24.75 22.55 -6.62
C TYR A 580 25.87 22.33 -5.61
N TYR A 581 26.17 21.06 -5.31
CA TYR A 581 27.07 20.69 -4.21
C TYR A 581 28.36 20.04 -4.74
N PRO A 582 29.55 20.41 -4.25
CA PRO A 582 30.80 19.80 -4.69
C PRO A 582 30.90 18.35 -4.22
N GLY A 583 31.46 17.48 -5.07
CA GLY A 583 31.51 16.07 -4.76
C GLY A 583 32.06 15.20 -5.87
N PHE A 584 31.89 13.90 -5.69
CA PHE A 584 32.32 12.86 -6.62
C PHE A 584 31.30 11.72 -6.66
N VAL A 585 31.18 11.13 -7.84
CA VAL A 585 30.44 9.88 -8.09
C VAL A 585 31.30 9.01 -9.01
N ALA A 586 31.41 7.72 -8.69
CA ALA A 586 31.96 6.71 -9.58
C ALA A 586 30.94 5.61 -9.85
N PHE A 587 30.97 5.09 -11.07
CA PHE A 587 30.24 3.90 -11.47
C PHE A 587 31.22 2.82 -11.97
N LYS A 588 30.94 1.54 -11.72
CA LYS A 588 31.73 0.42 -12.27
C LYS A 588 30.89 -0.83 -12.50
N ASP A 589 31.51 -1.83 -13.13
CA ASP A 589 30.97 -3.18 -13.30
C ASP A 589 29.54 -3.19 -13.88
N PHE A 590 29.32 -2.42 -14.95
CA PHE A 590 28.06 -2.46 -15.68
C PHE A 590 27.85 -3.86 -16.29
N GLN A 591 26.69 -4.46 -16.04
CA GLN A 591 26.32 -5.79 -16.49
C GLN A 591 24.88 -5.81 -16.99
N VAL A 592 24.61 -6.65 -17.98
CA VAL A 592 23.27 -6.89 -18.53
C VAL A 592 22.91 -8.36 -18.33
N TYR A 593 21.71 -8.58 -17.83
CA TYR A 593 21.02 -9.86 -17.75
C TYR A 593 19.94 -9.86 -18.85
N PRO A 594 20.27 -10.33 -20.07
CA PRO A 594 19.45 -10.06 -21.25
C PRO A 594 18.19 -10.90 -21.37
N ASN A 595 18.05 -11.96 -20.57
CA ASN A 595 16.94 -12.92 -20.64
C ASN A 595 16.31 -13.13 -19.26
N LEU A 596 15.98 -12.05 -18.57
CA LEU A 596 15.33 -12.13 -17.26
C LEU A 596 13.98 -12.86 -17.41
N SER A 597 13.63 -13.75 -16.48
CA SER A 597 12.30 -14.37 -16.49
C SER A 597 11.23 -13.34 -16.10
N LYS A 598 9.99 -13.54 -16.56
CA LYS A 598 8.85 -12.70 -16.18
C LYS A 598 8.66 -12.67 -14.67
N GLU A 599 8.78 -13.83 -14.03
CA GLU A 599 8.64 -13.99 -12.58
C GLU A 599 9.69 -13.17 -11.82
N ALA A 600 10.95 -13.19 -12.28
CA ALA A 600 12.04 -12.42 -11.69
C ALA A 600 11.85 -10.91 -11.92
N TYR A 601 11.40 -10.50 -13.12
CA TYR A 601 11.06 -9.10 -13.41
C TYR A 601 9.96 -8.57 -12.49
N GLU A 602 8.87 -9.33 -12.34
CA GLU A 602 7.71 -8.95 -11.50
C GLU A 602 8.03 -8.94 -9.99
N CYS A 603 9.16 -9.51 -9.57
CA CYS A 603 9.68 -9.38 -8.20
C CYS A 603 10.46 -8.09 -7.98
N ALA A 604 10.84 -7.37 -9.04
CA ALA A 604 11.52 -6.09 -8.92
C ALA A 604 10.56 -5.00 -8.45
N THR A 605 11.05 -4.15 -7.56
CA THR A 605 10.31 -2.97 -7.09
C THR A 605 11.18 -1.73 -7.22
N SER A 606 10.59 -0.63 -7.66
CA SER A 606 11.29 0.65 -7.72
C SER A 606 11.61 1.15 -6.31
N GLY A 607 12.85 1.55 -6.09
CA GLY A 607 13.37 2.02 -4.80
C GLY A 607 14.67 2.81 -4.99
N THR A 608 15.42 3.04 -3.93
CA THR A 608 16.62 3.90 -3.97
C THR A 608 17.71 3.39 -4.93
N TYR A 609 17.83 2.07 -5.09
CA TYR A 609 18.87 1.43 -5.90
C TYR A 609 18.31 0.56 -7.03
N THR A 610 16.99 0.53 -7.19
CA THR A 610 16.31 -0.30 -8.18
C THR A 610 15.29 0.55 -8.93
N SER A 611 15.22 0.43 -10.25
CA SER A 611 14.17 1.05 -11.06
C SER A 611 13.54 0.00 -11.96
N VAL A 612 12.23 0.09 -12.15
CA VAL A 612 11.47 -0.72 -13.10
C VAL A 612 10.98 0.20 -14.21
N VAL A 613 11.33 -0.13 -15.45
CA VAL A 613 11.14 0.69 -16.64
C VAL A 613 10.45 -0.15 -17.71
N THR A 614 9.34 0.32 -18.22
CA THR A 614 8.76 -0.24 -19.45
C THR A 614 9.23 0.62 -20.60
N LEU A 615 9.98 0.00 -21.53
CA LEU A 615 10.30 0.61 -22.81
C LEU A 615 9.02 0.69 -23.63
N THR A 616 8.79 1.87 -24.18
CA THR A 616 7.66 2.17 -25.04
C THR A 616 8.21 2.43 -26.42
N GLU A 617 7.40 2.30 -27.47
CA GLU A 617 7.87 2.68 -28.81
C GLU A 617 8.50 4.07 -28.78
N GLU A 618 9.73 4.19 -29.32
CA GLU A 618 10.36 5.47 -29.60
C GLU A 618 9.27 6.35 -30.19
N SER A 619 8.98 7.46 -29.52
CA SER A 619 8.09 8.43 -30.12
C SER A 619 8.81 9.00 -31.34
N GLU A 620 8.70 8.32 -32.49
CA GLU A 620 8.41 9.02 -33.72
C GLU A 620 7.37 10.06 -33.30
N GLU A 621 7.64 11.36 -33.39
CA GLU A 621 6.63 12.38 -33.08
C GLU A 621 5.28 11.91 -33.65
N ALA A 622 4.38 11.44 -32.77
CA ALA A 622 3.50 10.32 -33.09
C ALA A 622 2.90 10.43 -34.49
N ALA A 623 3.49 9.70 -35.44
CA ALA A 623 2.95 9.60 -36.79
C ALA A 623 1.72 8.67 -36.83
N GLY A 624 1.39 7.99 -35.72
CA GLY A 624 0.25 7.08 -35.61
C GLY A 624 -0.88 7.48 -34.65
N ASP A 625 -0.62 8.16 -33.52
CA ASP A 625 -1.61 8.18 -32.41
C ASP A 625 -2.01 9.58 -31.88
N ASN A 626 -1.53 10.67 -32.49
CA ASN A 626 -1.85 12.06 -32.11
C ASN A 626 -3.06 12.66 -32.84
N GLY A 627 -3.98 11.83 -33.34
CA GLY A 627 -5.20 12.33 -33.96
C GLY A 627 -6.26 12.75 -32.93
N PHE A 628 -7.07 13.76 -33.24
CA PHE A 628 -8.23 14.14 -32.42
C PHE A 628 -9.16 12.94 -32.14
N ASP A 629 -9.39 12.10 -33.16
CA ASP A 629 -10.16 10.84 -33.09
C ASP A 629 -9.96 10.06 -34.40
N SER A 630 -10.39 8.80 -34.47
CA SER A 630 -10.39 7.99 -35.70
C SER A 630 -11.53 8.37 -36.66
N PRO A 631 -11.38 8.23 -38.00
CA PRO A 631 -12.46 8.48 -38.94
C PRO A 631 -13.54 7.39 -38.92
N MET A 632 -14.81 7.81 -39.00
CA MET A 632 -15.97 6.93 -39.07
C MET A 632 -16.00 6.16 -40.42
N GLY A 633 -16.06 4.83 -40.35
CA GLY A 633 -15.67 3.91 -41.43
C GLY A 633 -16.48 3.85 -42.73
N VAL A 634 -17.30 4.83 -43.13
CA VAL A 634 -17.90 4.84 -44.49
C VAL A 634 -18.18 6.26 -45.04
N PRO A 635 -17.68 6.60 -46.24
CA PRO A 635 -16.70 5.84 -47.03
C PRO A 635 -15.28 6.18 -46.53
N SER A 636 -14.44 5.16 -46.37
CA SER A 636 -13.09 5.27 -45.78
C SER A 636 -12.13 6.19 -46.56
N ASP A 637 -12.44 6.51 -47.81
CA ASP A 637 -11.71 7.40 -48.71
C ASP A 637 -12.13 8.88 -48.57
N ALA A 638 -13.17 9.19 -47.77
CA ALA A 638 -13.59 10.57 -47.53
C ALA A 638 -12.47 11.41 -46.90
N ILE A 639 -11.68 10.80 -46.00
CA ILE A 639 -10.53 11.47 -45.40
C ILE A 639 -9.46 11.76 -46.44
N GLU A 640 -9.26 10.93 -47.47
CA GLU A 640 -8.21 11.17 -48.47
C GLU A 640 -8.40 12.48 -49.26
N ASN A 641 -9.65 12.93 -49.44
CA ASN A 641 -9.99 14.05 -50.32
C ASN A 641 -10.76 15.18 -49.62
N GLY A 642 -11.05 15.06 -48.32
CA GLY A 642 -11.82 16.06 -47.59
C GLY A 642 -12.02 15.70 -46.12
N TYR A 643 -13.08 16.24 -45.54
CA TYR A 643 -13.40 16.08 -44.13
C TYR A 643 -14.06 14.73 -43.85
N ALA A 644 -13.52 13.98 -42.89
CA ALA A 644 -14.14 12.76 -42.37
C ALA A 644 -14.82 13.00 -41.02
N PHE A 645 -15.93 12.32 -40.74
CA PHE A 645 -16.53 12.42 -39.41
C PHE A 645 -15.71 11.63 -38.37
N PRO A 646 -15.52 12.15 -37.16
CA PRO A 646 -14.92 11.41 -36.05
C PRO A 646 -15.81 10.22 -35.62
N GLN A 647 -15.20 9.11 -35.21
CA GLN A 647 -15.84 7.85 -34.84
C GLN A 647 -16.54 7.92 -33.47
N ASN A 648 -15.93 8.60 -32.51
CA ASN A 648 -16.35 8.69 -31.11
C ASN A 648 -17.06 10.01 -30.78
N TYR A 649 -17.16 10.92 -31.74
CA TYR A 649 -17.83 12.20 -31.56
C TYR A 649 -19.01 12.39 -32.53
N ARG A 650 -20.05 13.09 -32.05
CA ARG A 650 -21.22 13.46 -32.85
C ARG A 650 -21.30 14.97 -32.99
N GLY A 651 -21.42 15.46 -34.24
CA GLY A 651 -21.59 16.88 -34.50
C GLY A 651 -23.02 17.36 -34.22
N VAL A 652 -23.15 18.54 -33.61
CA VAL A 652 -24.44 19.14 -33.20
C VAL A 652 -24.41 20.66 -33.25
N TYR A 653 -25.56 21.27 -33.55
CA TYR A 653 -25.76 22.72 -33.40
C TYR A 653 -26.11 23.09 -31.96
N SER A 654 -25.77 24.31 -31.55
CA SER A 654 -26.18 24.85 -30.24
C SER A 654 -27.70 24.78 -30.08
N GLY A 655 -28.19 24.26 -28.94
CA GLY A 655 -29.62 24.12 -28.65
C GLY A 655 -30.30 22.87 -29.22
N ASP A 656 -29.57 21.92 -29.83
CA ASP A 656 -30.11 20.60 -30.18
C ASP A 656 -30.58 19.82 -28.92
N GLY A 657 -31.56 18.93 -29.08
CA GLY A 657 -32.10 18.13 -27.97
C GLY A 657 -31.05 17.27 -27.24
N LEU A 658 -29.91 16.95 -27.88
CA LEU A 658 -28.78 16.23 -27.24
C LEU A 658 -27.90 17.09 -26.33
N VAL A 659 -28.04 18.42 -26.43
CA VAL A 659 -27.36 19.41 -25.59
C VAL A 659 -28.17 19.69 -24.33
N ASN A 660 -29.49 19.69 -24.42
CA ASN A 660 -30.38 20.12 -23.33
C ASN A 660 -31.25 19.00 -22.73
N GLY A 661 -31.14 17.76 -23.21
CA GLY A 661 -31.93 16.61 -22.73
C GLY A 661 -33.44 16.67 -23.03
N VAL A 662 -33.91 17.72 -23.72
CA VAL A 662 -35.33 17.97 -23.99
C VAL A 662 -35.51 18.29 -25.49
N GLY A 663 -36.25 17.44 -26.22
CA GLY A 663 -36.64 17.69 -27.62
C GLY A 663 -36.31 16.57 -28.62
N SER A 664 -36.67 16.77 -29.89
CA SER A 664 -36.41 15.84 -31.01
C SER A 664 -34.97 16.02 -31.52
N SER A 665 -34.14 14.98 -31.46
CA SER A 665 -32.80 14.97 -32.06
C SER A 665 -32.86 15.14 -33.58
N SER A 666 -32.20 16.15 -34.12
CA SER A 666 -32.10 16.34 -35.57
C SER A 666 -30.93 15.54 -36.17
N VAL A 667 -31.00 15.26 -37.47
CA VAL A 667 -29.98 14.45 -38.19
C VAL A 667 -28.68 15.24 -38.36
N ASN A 668 -27.58 14.55 -38.07
CA ASN A 668 -26.16 14.92 -38.05
C ASN A 668 -25.58 15.31 -39.43
N THR A 669 -26.19 16.24 -40.16
CA THR A 669 -25.61 16.78 -41.40
C THR A 669 -25.33 18.27 -41.23
N PRO A 670 -24.04 18.70 -41.26
CA PRO A 670 -23.69 20.11 -41.35
C PRO A 670 -24.49 20.80 -42.46
N GLU A 671 -24.98 22.01 -42.19
CA GLU A 671 -25.53 22.87 -43.23
C GLU A 671 -24.48 23.10 -44.33
N LYS A 672 -24.94 23.38 -45.55
CA LYS A 672 -24.06 23.53 -46.74
C LYS A 672 -22.98 24.60 -46.59
N ASP A 673 -23.16 25.54 -45.67
CA ASP A 673 -22.25 26.64 -45.34
C ASP A 673 -21.29 26.33 -44.17
N LEU A 674 -21.23 25.08 -43.69
CA LEU A 674 -20.30 24.60 -42.68
C LEU A 674 -19.48 23.42 -43.24
N SER A 675 -18.16 23.55 -43.23
CA SER A 675 -17.25 22.42 -43.47
C SER A 675 -16.66 21.95 -42.15
N THR A 676 -16.80 20.67 -41.85
CA THR A 676 -16.35 20.16 -40.56
C THR A 676 -15.98 18.69 -40.60
N GLY A 677 -14.96 18.31 -39.83
CA GLY A 677 -14.48 16.94 -39.70
C GLY A 677 -12.96 16.86 -39.54
N LEU A 678 -12.47 15.62 -39.47
CA LEU A 678 -11.06 15.26 -39.41
C LEU A 678 -10.39 15.46 -40.77
N LEU A 679 -9.15 15.92 -40.75
CA LEU A 679 -8.21 15.89 -41.87
C LEU A 679 -6.98 15.12 -41.43
N ASN A 680 -6.25 14.44 -42.32
CA ASN A 680 -5.03 13.70 -41.97
C ASN A 680 -3.80 14.17 -42.74
N LYS A 681 -2.68 14.41 -42.04
CA LYS A 681 -1.41 14.88 -42.62
C LYS A 681 -0.90 14.00 -43.76
N GLU A 682 -1.13 12.69 -43.70
CA GLU A 682 -0.79 11.73 -44.77
C GLU A 682 -1.36 12.15 -46.12
N HIS A 683 -2.53 12.79 -46.14
CA HIS A 683 -3.24 13.21 -47.34
C HIS A 683 -3.11 14.72 -47.61
N ALA A 684 -2.19 15.42 -46.95
CA ALA A 684 -2.01 16.87 -47.07
C ALA A 684 -1.90 17.38 -48.52
N ALA A 685 -1.29 16.59 -49.41
CA ALA A 685 -1.18 16.92 -50.84
C ALA A 685 -2.55 17.08 -51.53
N ASN A 686 -3.56 16.33 -51.11
CA ASN A 686 -4.92 16.38 -51.66
C ASN A 686 -5.71 17.57 -51.13
N TYR A 687 -5.32 18.14 -49.98
CA TYR A 687 -6.05 19.21 -49.31
C TYR A 687 -5.65 20.63 -49.71
N THR A 688 -4.92 20.81 -50.82
CA THR A 688 -4.38 22.13 -51.22
C THR A 688 -5.45 23.24 -51.16
N ALA A 689 -6.66 23.01 -51.67
CA ALA A 689 -7.75 24.01 -51.64
C ALA A 689 -8.29 24.29 -50.22
N ILE A 690 -8.32 23.27 -49.35
CA ILE A 690 -8.72 23.41 -47.94
C ILE A 690 -7.66 24.22 -47.19
N LEU A 691 -6.39 23.86 -47.35
CA LEU A 691 -5.26 24.55 -46.73
C LEU A 691 -5.21 26.03 -47.16
N GLU A 692 -5.39 26.33 -48.44
CA GLU A 692 -5.43 27.70 -48.93
C GLU A 692 -6.64 28.50 -48.40
N THR A 693 -7.76 27.82 -48.13
CA THR A 693 -8.94 28.43 -47.51
C THR A 693 -8.68 28.80 -46.04
N LEU A 694 -7.94 27.95 -45.32
CA LEU A 694 -7.64 28.14 -43.89
C LEU A 694 -6.46 29.08 -43.63
N GLY A 695 -5.38 28.96 -44.42
CA GLY A 695 -4.10 29.69 -44.21
C GLY A 695 -3.77 30.74 -45.27
N GLY A 696 -4.58 30.90 -46.31
CA GLY A 696 -4.33 31.80 -47.44
C GLY A 696 -3.55 31.16 -48.60
N THR A 697 -3.36 31.92 -49.69
CA THR A 697 -2.73 31.40 -50.92
C THR A 697 -1.34 30.80 -50.66
N GLY A 698 -1.12 29.56 -51.11
CA GLY A 698 0.14 28.83 -50.93
C GLY A 698 0.35 28.23 -49.53
N ALA A 699 -0.68 28.20 -48.67
CA ALA A 699 -0.59 27.57 -47.37
C ALA A 699 -0.29 26.06 -47.47
N THR A 700 0.59 25.59 -46.59
CA THR A 700 0.97 24.19 -46.41
C THR A 700 0.36 23.64 -45.13
N TRP A 701 0.35 22.31 -44.95
CA TRP A 701 -0.13 21.68 -43.72
C TRP A 701 0.51 22.29 -42.46
N ASP A 702 1.84 22.33 -42.42
CA ASP A 702 2.59 22.82 -41.26
C ASP A 702 2.34 24.32 -41.01
N SER A 703 2.06 25.12 -42.04
CA SER A 703 1.72 26.54 -41.84
C SER A 703 0.33 26.77 -41.24
N VAL A 704 -0.61 25.84 -41.47
CA VAL A 704 -1.98 25.94 -40.94
C VAL A 704 -2.06 25.31 -39.56
N PHE A 705 -1.57 24.08 -39.43
CA PHE A 705 -1.73 23.24 -38.25
C PHE A 705 -0.47 23.10 -37.40
N GLY A 706 0.72 23.38 -37.93
CA GLY A 706 1.98 23.06 -37.26
C GLY A 706 2.49 21.67 -37.64
N SER A 707 3.80 21.45 -37.49
CA SER A 707 4.46 20.19 -37.87
C SER A 707 3.97 19.00 -37.03
N ASN A 708 3.61 19.24 -35.77
CA ASN A 708 3.34 18.21 -34.76
C ASN A 708 1.83 17.91 -34.62
N VAL A 709 1.07 18.17 -35.69
CA VAL A 709 -0.38 17.91 -35.76
C VAL A 709 -0.62 16.93 -36.90
N THR A 710 -1.16 15.76 -36.60
CA THR A 710 -1.35 14.67 -37.56
C THR A 710 -2.79 14.55 -38.04
N GLN A 711 -3.79 14.64 -37.15
CA GLN A 711 -5.19 14.52 -37.53
C GLN A 711 -6.11 15.45 -36.71
N PRO A 712 -6.14 16.76 -37.01
CA PRO A 712 -6.96 17.72 -36.30
C PRO A 712 -8.43 17.61 -36.70
N LEU A 713 -9.32 17.95 -35.78
CA LEU A 713 -10.71 18.26 -36.06
C LEU A 713 -10.83 19.73 -36.47
N VAL A 714 -11.43 20.01 -37.62
CA VAL A 714 -11.61 21.37 -38.13
C VAL A 714 -13.09 21.70 -38.25
N ILE A 715 -13.50 22.90 -37.84
CA ILE A 715 -14.82 23.48 -38.03
C ILE A 715 -14.66 24.83 -38.74
N TYR A 716 -15.12 24.94 -39.99
CA TYR A 716 -14.98 26.13 -40.83
C TYR A 716 -16.33 26.67 -41.31
N ASN A 717 -16.58 27.95 -41.02
CA ASN A 717 -17.78 28.68 -41.41
C ASN A 717 -17.55 29.38 -42.77
N HIS A 718 -18.29 28.99 -43.81
CA HIS A 718 -18.13 29.53 -45.17
C HIS A 718 -18.71 30.94 -45.35
N ASN A 719 -18.23 31.61 -46.40
CA ASN A 719 -18.57 32.99 -46.79
C ASN A 719 -20.04 33.23 -47.23
N HIS A 720 -20.92 32.23 -47.18
CA HIS A 720 -22.08 32.23 -48.08
C HIS A 720 -23.36 32.89 -47.56
N VAL A 721 -23.49 33.21 -46.27
CA VAL A 721 -24.54 34.09 -45.72
C VAL A 721 -24.06 34.71 -44.39
N ALA A 722 -24.53 35.90 -44.01
CA ALA A 722 -24.24 36.57 -42.74
C ALA A 722 -24.84 35.86 -41.49
N GLN A 723 -24.85 34.53 -41.46
CA GLN A 723 -25.35 33.75 -40.33
C GLN A 723 -24.20 33.34 -39.44
N GLU A 724 -24.18 33.84 -38.21
CA GLU A 724 -23.29 33.37 -37.17
C GLU A 724 -23.73 31.95 -36.76
N LYS A 725 -22.77 31.03 -36.64
CA LYS A 725 -23.03 29.62 -36.29
C LYS A 725 -22.34 29.24 -34.98
N ALA A 726 -23.01 28.41 -34.20
CA ALA A 726 -22.41 27.67 -33.08
C ALA A 726 -22.63 26.17 -33.31
N TYR A 727 -21.53 25.43 -33.42
CA TYR A 727 -21.51 24.01 -33.76
C TYR A 727 -20.40 23.32 -32.99
N GLY A 728 -20.65 22.13 -32.47
CA GLY A 728 -19.68 21.40 -31.67
C GLY A 728 -19.77 19.90 -31.87
N TYR A 729 -18.79 19.20 -31.31
CA TYR A 729 -18.71 17.76 -31.28
C TYR A 729 -18.84 17.27 -29.85
N ILE A 730 -19.82 16.39 -29.62
CA ILE A 730 -20.06 15.75 -28.32
C ILE A 730 -19.44 14.36 -28.33
N GLY A 731 -18.56 14.08 -27.37
CA GLY A 731 -17.95 12.77 -27.20
C GLY A 731 -18.91 11.74 -26.59
N LYS A 732 -18.43 10.49 -26.49
CA LYS A 732 -19.06 9.44 -25.69
C LYS A 732 -18.81 9.69 -24.20
N THR A 733 -19.64 9.05 -23.37
CA THR A 733 -19.39 8.96 -21.93
C THR A 733 -18.10 8.18 -21.68
N THR A 734 -17.27 8.73 -20.79
CA THR A 734 -16.02 8.19 -20.28
C THR A 734 -16.16 8.11 -18.76
N ASN A 735 -15.71 6.99 -18.18
CA ASN A 735 -15.69 6.78 -16.74
C ASN A 735 -14.26 7.03 -16.22
N LEU A 736 -14.16 7.79 -15.13
CA LEU A 736 -12.96 7.91 -14.31
C LEU A 736 -13.18 7.08 -13.06
N ALA A 737 -12.30 6.11 -12.81
CA ALA A 737 -12.36 5.28 -11.61
C ALA A 737 -12.17 6.12 -10.34
N ALA A 738 -12.63 5.58 -9.21
CA ALA A 738 -12.38 6.18 -7.90
C ALA A 738 -10.87 6.23 -7.59
N ASN A 739 -10.46 7.13 -6.70
CA ASN A 739 -9.09 7.26 -6.18
C ASN A 739 -7.99 7.28 -7.26
N THR A 740 -8.27 7.93 -8.40
CA THR A 740 -7.40 7.97 -9.57
C THR A 740 -6.96 9.39 -9.88
N TYR A 741 -5.69 9.54 -10.27
CA TYR A 741 -5.14 10.77 -10.83
C TYR A 741 -5.13 10.66 -12.35
N THR A 742 -5.64 11.68 -13.04
CA THR A 742 -5.72 11.65 -14.50
C THR A 742 -5.63 13.05 -15.10
N THR A 743 -5.29 13.10 -16.38
CA THR A 743 -5.21 14.34 -17.15
C THR A 743 -6.09 14.25 -18.40
N ILE A 744 -6.94 15.26 -18.58
CA ILE A 744 -7.75 15.42 -19.79
C ILE A 744 -7.29 16.68 -20.49
N SER A 745 -6.77 16.57 -21.71
CA SER A 745 -6.20 17.73 -22.39
C SER A 745 -6.52 17.79 -23.88
N MET A 746 -6.60 19.02 -24.39
CA MET A 746 -6.96 19.33 -25.76
C MET A 746 -6.22 20.59 -26.23
N ARG A 747 -5.72 20.58 -27.46
CA ARG A 747 -5.26 21.80 -28.14
C ARG A 747 -6.42 22.46 -28.89
N VAL A 748 -6.47 23.77 -28.88
CA VAL A 748 -7.47 24.57 -29.59
C VAL A 748 -6.83 25.73 -30.33
N LYS A 749 -7.31 26.00 -31.55
CA LYS A 749 -6.85 27.12 -32.37
C LYS A 749 -8.02 27.80 -33.05
N THR A 750 -8.12 29.12 -32.92
CA THR A 750 -9.19 29.93 -33.51
C THR A 750 -8.64 30.90 -34.55
N SER A 751 -9.41 31.18 -35.60
CA SER A 751 -9.11 32.32 -36.49
C SER A 751 -9.34 33.64 -35.76
N ALA A 752 -8.73 34.73 -36.23
CA ALA A 752 -8.93 36.07 -35.66
C ALA A 752 -10.42 36.41 -35.42
N GLY A 753 -10.78 36.67 -34.15
CA GLY A 753 -12.13 37.05 -33.73
C GLY A 753 -13.13 35.87 -33.60
N ALA A 754 -12.69 34.64 -33.80
CA ALA A 754 -13.48 33.44 -33.54
C ALA A 754 -13.24 32.92 -32.12
N LYS A 755 -14.31 32.40 -31.50
CA LYS A 755 -14.32 31.89 -30.13
C LYS A 755 -14.52 30.38 -30.08
N ALA A 756 -13.81 29.68 -29.21
CA ALA A 756 -13.99 28.26 -28.97
C ALA A 756 -14.39 27.98 -27.53
N SER A 757 -14.99 26.82 -27.28
CA SER A 757 -15.29 26.35 -25.93
C SER A 757 -15.02 24.85 -25.78
N ILE A 758 -14.59 24.45 -24.58
CA ILE A 758 -14.32 23.06 -24.19
C ILE A 758 -15.02 22.79 -22.86
N TYR A 759 -15.75 21.67 -22.77
CA TYR A 759 -16.55 21.31 -21.60
C TYR A 759 -16.31 19.86 -21.20
N LEU A 760 -16.21 19.59 -19.90
CA LEU A 760 -16.43 18.26 -19.34
C LEU A 760 -17.89 18.20 -18.87
N ILE A 761 -18.76 17.56 -19.63
CA ILE A 761 -20.19 17.43 -19.29
C ILE A 761 -20.39 16.24 -18.37
N ASP A 762 -21.07 16.48 -17.25
CA ASP A 762 -21.49 15.43 -16.32
C ASP A 762 -22.55 14.57 -17.00
N THR A 763 -22.29 13.27 -17.09
CA THR A 763 -23.21 12.34 -17.74
C THR A 763 -24.09 11.54 -16.78
N ASP A 764 -23.85 11.69 -15.47
CA ASP A 764 -24.75 11.21 -14.41
C ASP A 764 -25.95 12.16 -14.26
N ASP A 765 -25.79 13.45 -14.61
CA ASP A 765 -26.92 14.35 -14.86
C ASP A 765 -27.81 13.80 -16.00
N LYS A 766 -29.01 13.33 -15.64
CA LYS A 766 -30.01 12.78 -16.57
C LYS A 766 -30.39 13.74 -17.70
N THR A 767 -30.28 15.04 -17.48
CA THR A 767 -30.55 16.07 -18.50
C THR A 767 -29.34 16.35 -19.39
N ARG A 768 -28.14 15.95 -18.94
CA ARG A 768 -26.85 16.21 -19.58
C ARG A 768 -26.65 17.69 -19.90
N ALA A 769 -27.23 18.56 -19.07
CA ALA A 769 -27.15 20.00 -19.21
C ALA A 769 -25.97 20.57 -18.41
N SER A 770 -25.54 19.86 -17.37
CA SER A 770 -24.54 20.31 -16.40
C SER A 770 -23.13 19.86 -16.79
N THR A 771 -22.16 20.73 -16.54
CA THR A 771 -20.75 20.34 -16.51
C THR A 771 -20.43 19.58 -15.24
N LEU A 772 -19.35 18.78 -15.27
CA LEU A 772 -18.70 18.39 -14.03
C LEU A 772 -18.38 19.67 -13.27
N THR A 773 -18.66 19.65 -11.97
CA THR A 773 -18.38 20.78 -11.08
C THR A 773 -17.63 20.31 -9.85
N ILE A 774 -16.91 21.22 -9.22
CA ILE A 774 -16.46 21.06 -7.84
C ILE A 774 -16.89 22.27 -7.01
N GLY A 775 -17.46 22.00 -5.85
CA GLY A 775 -17.83 23.01 -4.86
C GLY A 775 -17.49 22.49 -3.48
N ALA A 776 -17.60 23.36 -2.48
CA ALA A 776 -17.40 22.96 -1.10
C ALA A 776 -18.45 23.62 -0.21
N ASN A 777 -19.02 22.85 0.71
CA ASN A 777 -19.83 23.41 1.79
C ASN A 777 -18.91 24.10 2.81
N ALA A 778 -19.50 24.96 3.65
CA ALA A 778 -18.78 25.48 4.80
C ALA A 778 -18.59 24.36 5.81
N THR A 779 -17.34 24.15 6.24
CA THR A 779 -17.03 23.18 7.31
C THR A 779 -16.70 23.90 8.61
N TYR A 780 -17.04 23.31 9.74
CA TYR A 780 -16.67 23.83 11.05
C TYR A 780 -15.43 23.14 11.60
N TRP A 781 -14.84 23.69 12.65
CA TRP A 781 -13.82 22.98 13.42
C TRP A 781 -14.49 22.00 14.36
N TYR A 782 -14.11 20.74 14.32
CA TYR A 782 -14.57 19.71 15.25
C TYR A 782 -13.39 19.19 16.06
N ASP A 783 -13.59 18.93 17.36
CA ASP A 783 -12.72 18.01 18.10
C ASP A 783 -13.09 16.56 17.79
N ASP A 784 -12.28 15.62 18.27
CA ASP A 784 -12.46 14.20 18.01
C ASP A 784 -13.72 13.63 18.69
N GLU A 785 -14.28 14.35 19.67
CA GLU A 785 -15.59 14.05 20.28
C GLU A 785 -16.77 14.71 19.52
N GLY A 786 -16.52 15.31 18.35
CA GLY A 786 -17.55 15.91 17.51
C GLY A 786 -18.08 17.27 18.00
N ASN A 787 -17.45 17.92 18.98
CA ASN A 787 -17.85 19.25 19.42
C ASN A 787 -17.35 20.34 18.47
N ILE A 788 -18.15 21.39 18.27
CA ILE A 788 -17.79 22.50 17.40
C ILE A 788 -16.89 23.49 18.13
N CYS A 789 -15.72 23.73 17.56
CA CYS A 789 -14.64 24.55 18.07
C CYS A 789 -14.53 25.88 17.32
N VAL A 790 -13.88 26.89 17.93
CA VAL A 790 -13.58 28.16 17.23
C VAL A 790 -12.22 28.18 16.53
N SER A 791 -11.43 27.13 16.70
CA SER A 791 -10.11 26.99 16.09
C SER A 791 -9.66 25.54 16.18
N ASP A 792 -8.60 25.22 15.45
CA ASP A 792 -7.89 23.93 15.47
C ASP A 792 -7.66 23.36 16.89
N PRO A 793 -8.35 22.27 17.26
CA PRO A 793 -8.26 21.66 18.59
C PRO A 793 -6.93 20.94 18.84
N SER A 794 -6.16 20.62 17.79
CA SER A 794 -4.84 19.98 17.93
C SER A 794 -3.77 20.95 18.46
N LYS A 795 -4.02 22.26 18.44
CA LYS A 795 -3.04 23.27 18.86
C LYS A 795 -2.87 23.26 20.37
N SER A 796 -1.62 23.27 20.85
CA SER A 796 -1.30 23.36 22.28
C SER A 796 -1.85 24.61 22.99
N THR A 797 -2.30 25.61 22.23
CA THR A 797 -2.93 26.84 22.74
C THR A 797 -4.44 26.71 22.92
N PHE A 798 -5.05 25.64 22.40
CA PHE A 798 -6.47 25.37 22.50
C PHE A 798 -6.89 25.11 23.95
N ASN A 799 -8.01 25.70 24.36
CA ASN A 799 -8.58 25.55 25.68
C ASN A 799 -10.00 25.00 25.57
N GLU A 800 -10.16 23.69 25.74
CA GLU A 800 -11.45 22.98 25.67
C GLU A 800 -12.59 23.66 26.45
N LYS A 801 -12.28 24.36 27.56
CA LYS A 801 -13.33 25.04 28.35
C LYS A 801 -13.88 26.29 27.67
N LYS A 802 -13.10 26.95 26.81
CA LYS A 802 -13.42 28.27 26.22
C LYS A 802 -13.48 28.27 24.70
N ASP A 803 -12.74 27.38 24.06
CA ASP A 803 -12.55 27.35 22.62
C ASP A 803 -13.46 26.31 21.94
N ILE A 804 -14.12 25.44 22.72
CA ILE A 804 -15.33 24.72 22.27
C ILE A 804 -16.50 25.71 22.28
N ALA A 805 -17.05 26.03 21.11
CA ALA A 805 -18.18 26.94 20.94
C ALA A 805 -19.53 26.26 21.21
N PHE A 806 -19.71 25.04 20.68
CA PHE A 806 -20.91 24.24 20.90
C PHE A 806 -20.54 22.82 21.30
N LYS A 807 -21.25 22.28 22.28
CA LYS A 807 -21.10 20.91 22.74
C LYS A 807 -22.14 20.02 22.09
N LEU A 808 -21.71 18.87 21.59
CA LEU A 808 -22.60 17.81 21.16
C LEU A 808 -23.40 17.30 22.37
N GLN A 809 -24.67 16.98 22.17
CA GLN A 809 -25.57 16.48 23.21
C GLN A 809 -26.02 15.06 22.87
N PRO A 810 -26.53 14.27 23.84
CA PRO A 810 -27.02 12.90 23.60
C PRO A 810 -28.03 12.77 22.45
N ASN A 811 -28.80 13.83 22.16
CA ASN A 811 -29.77 13.84 21.07
C ASN A 811 -29.19 14.22 19.70
N GLY A 812 -27.86 14.18 19.54
CA GLY A 812 -27.17 14.49 18.28
C GLY A 812 -27.17 15.97 17.89
N LEU A 813 -27.68 16.86 18.74
CA LEU A 813 -27.78 18.30 18.48
C LEU A 813 -26.78 19.10 19.30
N TYR A 814 -26.48 20.31 18.85
CA TYR A 814 -25.48 21.17 19.46
C TYR A 814 -26.08 22.20 20.43
N LYS A 815 -25.48 22.37 21.60
CA LYS A 815 -25.77 23.46 22.55
C LYS A 815 -24.58 24.36 22.75
N VAL A 816 -24.82 25.67 22.84
CA VAL A 816 -23.76 26.66 23.07
C VAL A 816 -23.03 26.40 24.40
N ASN A 817 -21.71 26.43 24.38
CA ASN A 817 -20.89 26.45 25.58
C ASN A 817 -20.89 27.87 26.16
N GLU A 818 -21.54 28.08 27.31
CA GLU A 818 -21.62 29.40 27.95
C GLU A 818 -20.27 30.02 28.34
N LYS A 819 -19.18 29.23 28.34
CA LYS A 819 -17.82 29.70 28.62
C LYS A 819 -17.10 30.20 27.36
N TRP A 820 -17.63 29.93 26.17
CA TRP A 820 -17.14 30.51 24.93
C TRP A 820 -17.41 32.01 24.90
N SER A 821 -16.43 32.80 24.48
CA SER A 821 -16.54 34.27 24.45
C SER A 821 -17.64 34.78 23.53
N GLY A 822 -17.98 34.03 22.47
CA GLY A 822 -19.06 34.35 21.52
C GLY A 822 -20.44 33.86 21.95
N ALA A 823 -20.60 33.23 23.12
CA ALA A 823 -21.87 32.65 23.55
C ALA A 823 -23.03 33.66 23.67
N ALA A 824 -22.74 34.97 23.73
CA ALA A 824 -23.75 36.02 23.70
C ALA A 824 -24.44 36.17 22.33
N ASN A 825 -23.83 35.65 21.26
CA ASN A 825 -24.34 35.70 19.89
C ASN A 825 -25.24 34.49 19.56
N ALA A 826 -25.36 33.52 20.48
CA ALA A 826 -26.20 32.34 20.33
C ALA A 826 -27.31 32.30 21.39
N ASP A 827 -28.41 31.63 21.07
CA ASP A 827 -29.52 31.40 22.00
C ASP A 827 -29.21 30.21 22.89
N LYS A 828 -28.98 30.49 24.18
CA LYS A 828 -28.60 29.50 25.19
C LYS A 828 -29.63 28.39 25.41
N ASN A 829 -30.87 28.61 25.01
CA ASN A 829 -31.96 27.64 25.17
C ASN A 829 -32.28 26.89 23.88
N ALA A 830 -31.59 27.18 22.76
CA ALA A 830 -31.83 26.55 21.48
C ALA A 830 -30.88 25.38 21.22
N TYR A 831 -31.33 24.45 20.36
CA TYR A 831 -30.48 23.45 19.73
C TYR A 831 -30.04 23.94 18.36
N TYR A 832 -28.83 23.53 17.96
CA TYR A 832 -28.20 23.91 16.70
C TYR A 832 -27.80 22.68 15.89
N ALA A 833 -27.74 22.84 14.58
CA ALA A 833 -27.18 21.88 13.62
C ALA A 833 -26.71 22.61 12.34
N ASN A 834 -25.90 21.95 11.51
CA ASN A 834 -25.50 22.48 10.19
C ASN A 834 -26.62 22.26 9.17
N LEU A 835 -27.74 22.98 9.34
CA LEU A 835 -28.90 22.87 8.44
C LEU A 835 -28.56 23.25 6.99
N SER A 836 -27.49 24.03 6.79
CA SER A 836 -27.01 24.42 5.45
C SER A 836 -26.27 23.33 4.69
N ALA A 837 -25.92 22.21 5.33
CA ALA A 837 -25.30 21.07 4.63
C ALA A 837 -26.28 20.38 3.68
N TYR A 838 -27.57 20.35 4.01
CA TYR A 838 -28.61 19.66 3.25
C TYR A 838 -29.15 20.51 2.10
N THR A 839 -28.92 20.05 0.88
CA THR A 839 -29.33 20.75 -0.36
C THR A 839 -30.71 20.34 -0.86
N GLU A 840 -31.17 19.12 -0.50
CA GLU A 840 -32.45 18.58 -0.96
C GLU A 840 -33.59 18.84 0.03
N LYS A 841 -34.78 19.05 -0.54
CA LYS A 841 -36.03 19.24 0.22
C LYS A 841 -37.19 18.51 -0.42
N ASP A 842 -38.07 17.97 0.41
CA ASP A 842 -39.35 17.43 -0.06
C ASP A 842 -40.39 18.52 -0.36
N GLU A 843 -41.59 18.12 -0.79
CA GLU A 843 -42.70 19.03 -1.09
C GLU A 843 -43.18 19.84 0.13
N ALA A 844 -42.95 19.34 1.35
CA ALA A 844 -43.27 20.02 2.60
C ALA A 844 -42.14 20.98 3.05
N GLY A 845 -40.98 20.93 2.40
CA GLY A 845 -39.81 21.75 2.72
C GLY A 845 -38.90 21.15 3.80
N ASN A 846 -39.11 19.88 4.17
CA ASN A 846 -38.24 19.13 5.09
C ASN A 846 -36.85 18.95 4.45
N LEU A 847 -35.78 18.96 5.25
CA LEU A 847 -34.41 18.70 4.78
C LEU A 847 -34.18 17.20 4.70
N LEU A 848 -33.59 16.73 3.60
CA LEU A 848 -33.39 15.30 3.34
C LEU A 848 -31.93 14.90 3.47
N VAL A 849 -31.69 13.67 3.96
CA VAL A 849 -30.39 13.00 3.90
C VAL A 849 -30.16 12.53 2.46
N ALA A 850 -28.96 12.73 1.94
CA ALA A 850 -28.60 12.28 0.60
C ALA A 850 -28.60 10.74 0.46
N GLU A 851 -28.71 10.25 -0.77
CA GLU A 851 -28.63 8.82 -1.09
C GLU A 851 -27.33 8.19 -0.54
N ASN A 852 -27.44 6.98 0.02
CA ASN A 852 -26.37 6.29 0.76
C ASN A 852 -25.84 7.06 1.98
N GLY A 853 -26.67 7.93 2.57
CA GLY A 853 -26.37 8.56 3.85
C GLY A 853 -26.53 7.60 5.04
N VAL A 854 -26.15 8.09 6.22
CA VAL A 854 -26.18 7.34 7.47
C VAL A 854 -27.60 6.86 7.80
N SER A 855 -27.71 5.57 8.09
CA SER A 855 -28.90 4.94 8.66
C SER A 855 -28.60 4.41 10.06
N TYR A 856 -29.59 4.42 10.95
CA TYR A 856 -29.51 3.87 12.30
C TYR A 856 -30.74 2.98 12.53
N ASP A 857 -30.54 1.80 13.10
CA ASP A 857 -31.64 0.87 13.41
C ASP A 857 -32.26 1.14 14.79
N TYR A 858 -33.16 2.12 14.83
CA TYR A 858 -33.98 2.39 16.02
C TYR A 858 -35.28 1.57 15.96
N THR A 859 -35.52 0.63 16.90
CA THR A 859 -36.75 -0.24 16.97
C THR A 859 -38.06 0.34 16.43
N ASP A 860 -38.86 -0.48 15.69
CA ASP A 860 -40.31 -0.55 15.32
C ASP A 860 -41.28 0.66 15.48
N LYS A 861 -40.81 1.83 15.86
CA LYS A 861 -41.59 3.07 16.08
C LYS A 861 -40.85 4.32 15.61
N TRP A 862 -39.72 4.17 14.93
CA TRP A 862 -39.19 5.19 14.05
C TRP A 862 -39.76 4.97 12.65
N LEU A 863 -40.93 5.56 12.41
CA LEU A 863 -41.51 5.56 11.06
C LEU A 863 -41.00 6.70 10.19
N ASN A 864 -40.24 7.67 10.71
CA ASN A 864 -39.97 8.90 9.94
C ASN A 864 -38.63 9.62 10.25
N ASP A 865 -37.59 9.01 10.80
CA ASP A 865 -36.29 9.67 10.78
C ASP A 865 -35.27 8.60 10.36
N GLY A 866 -34.40 8.88 9.41
CA GLY A 866 -33.43 7.90 8.86
C GLY A 866 -34.00 6.82 7.92
N ASN A 867 -35.21 6.29 8.15
CA ASN A 867 -35.83 5.29 7.27
C ASN A 867 -36.75 5.89 6.19
N ASP A 868 -37.13 7.17 6.34
CA ASP A 868 -37.90 7.95 5.36
C ASP A 868 -37.05 8.99 4.61
N GLY A 869 -35.76 9.08 4.92
CA GLY A 869 -34.79 10.01 4.31
C GLY A 869 -34.86 11.45 4.84
N ILE A 870 -35.62 11.75 5.90
CA ILE A 870 -35.73 13.11 6.45
C ILE A 870 -34.67 13.35 7.55
N ALA A 871 -33.92 14.45 7.44
CA ALA A 871 -32.97 14.92 8.46
C ALA A 871 -33.62 15.91 9.44
N TYR A 872 -34.44 16.86 8.92
CA TYR A 872 -35.11 17.89 9.73
C TYR A 872 -36.46 18.30 9.14
N TYR A 873 -37.47 18.44 10.00
CA TYR A 873 -38.84 18.77 9.60
C TYR A 873 -39.08 20.28 9.53
N ASN A 874 -39.76 20.73 8.48
CA ASN A 874 -40.15 22.11 8.31
C ASN A 874 -41.59 22.36 8.75
N LYS A 875 -41.79 23.37 9.59
CA LYS A 875 -43.12 23.92 9.89
C LYS A 875 -43.04 25.39 10.19
N ASP A 876 -43.92 26.16 9.55
CA ASP A 876 -44.03 27.61 9.72
C ASP A 876 -42.68 28.35 9.50
N GLY A 877 -41.82 27.83 8.60
CA GLY A 877 -40.51 28.40 8.29
C GLY A 877 -39.43 28.12 9.35
N LYS A 878 -39.67 27.21 10.29
CA LYS A 878 -38.69 26.73 11.27
C LYS A 878 -38.40 25.25 11.05
N PHE A 879 -37.21 24.83 11.46
CA PHE A 879 -36.79 23.44 11.42
C PHE A 879 -36.90 22.79 12.80
N TYR A 880 -37.28 21.52 12.79
CA TYR A 880 -37.49 20.70 13.96
C TYR A 880 -36.76 19.37 13.81
N ALA A 881 -36.28 18.82 14.92
CA ALA A 881 -35.60 17.52 14.92
C ALA A 881 -36.58 16.34 14.81
N ASP A 882 -37.87 16.55 15.05
CA ASP A 882 -38.88 15.48 15.12
C ASP A 882 -40.16 15.85 14.36
N SER A 883 -40.87 14.85 13.83
CA SER A 883 -42.15 15.03 13.10
C SER A 883 -43.28 15.58 13.96
N ALA A 884 -43.18 15.47 15.29
CA ALA A 884 -44.14 16.10 16.21
C ALA A 884 -43.87 17.60 16.42
N HIS A 885 -42.80 18.14 15.83
CA HIS A 885 -42.37 19.52 15.88
C HIS A 885 -42.16 20.03 17.33
N THR A 886 -41.53 19.21 18.17
CA THR A 886 -41.33 19.53 19.59
C THR A 886 -39.98 20.18 19.89
N VAL A 887 -38.94 19.82 19.14
CA VAL A 887 -37.58 20.33 19.32
C VAL A 887 -37.20 21.25 18.15
N VAL A 888 -37.19 22.57 18.39
CA VAL A 888 -36.77 23.57 17.39
C VAL A 888 -35.25 23.55 17.23
N VAL A 889 -34.77 23.53 15.99
CA VAL A 889 -33.36 23.55 15.61
C VAL A 889 -33.04 24.83 14.85
N LYS A 890 -31.94 25.50 15.22
CA LYS A 890 -31.41 26.67 14.52
C LYS A 890 -30.19 26.29 13.68
N ASN A 891 -29.94 27.03 12.59
CA ASN A 891 -28.78 26.78 11.76
C ASN A 891 -27.52 27.37 12.44
N LEU A 892 -26.41 26.62 12.42
CA LEU A 892 -25.10 27.10 12.85
C LEU A 892 -24.64 28.32 12.04
N ALA A 893 -24.97 28.37 10.74
CA ALA A 893 -24.61 29.49 9.88
C ALA A 893 -25.25 30.83 10.31
N ASP A 894 -26.31 30.80 11.13
CA ASP A 894 -26.97 32.00 11.66
C ASP A 894 -26.26 32.58 12.91
N VAL A 895 -25.27 31.88 13.47
CA VAL A 895 -24.52 32.32 14.65
C VAL A 895 -23.43 33.28 14.24
N ALA A 896 -23.65 34.57 14.50
CA ALA A 896 -22.67 35.62 14.18
C ALA A 896 -21.31 35.34 14.85
N GLU A 897 -20.24 35.48 14.07
CA GLU A 897 -18.83 35.34 14.49
C GLU A 897 -18.38 33.90 14.85
N LEU A 898 -19.18 32.87 14.55
CA LEU A 898 -18.70 31.47 14.60
C LEU A 898 -17.73 31.24 13.43
N PRO A 899 -16.42 31.00 13.67
CA PRO A 899 -15.46 30.83 12.59
C PRO A 899 -15.63 29.44 11.95
N VAL A 900 -15.61 29.42 10.62
CA VAL A 900 -15.57 28.20 9.82
C VAL A 900 -14.13 27.77 9.56
N ARG A 901 -13.91 26.47 9.37
CA ARG A 901 -12.64 25.87 8.97
C ARG A 901 -12.39 26.08 7.48
N THR A 902 -13.42 25.86 6.66
CA THR A 902 -13.45 26.25 5.25
C THR A 902 -14.71 27.06 4.98
N THR A 903 -14.58 28.08 4.15
CA THR A 903 -15.73 28.84 3.66
C THR A 903 -16.40 28.09 2.53
N ALA A 904 -17.73 28.11 2.49
CA ALA A 904 -18.47 27.55 1.36
C ALA A 904 -18.00 28.20 0.05
N GLN A 905 -17.81 27.38 -0.98
CA GLN A 905 -17.47 27.82 -2.31
C GLN A 905 -18.52 27.37 -3.31
N ALA A 906 -18.95 28.33 -4.14
CA ALA A 906 -19.88 28.05 -5.22
C ALA A 906 -19.27 27.05 -6.20
N ALA A 907 -20.10 26.16 -6.73
CA ALA A 907 -19.69 25.15 -7.70
C ALA A 907 -18.96 25.79 -8.89
N LYS A 908 -17.74 25.33 -9.14
CA LYS A 908 -16.90 25.70 -10.28
C LYS A 908 -17.06 24.65 -11.36
N ALA A 909 -17.52 25.07 -12.53
CA ALA A 909 -17.65 24.22 -13.71
C ALA A 909 -16.28 23.92 -14.34
N LEU A 910 -16.07 22.66 -14.72
CA LEU A 910 -14.90 22.21 -15.47
C LEU A 910 -15.14 22.51 -16.96
N GLN A 911 -14.94 23.77 -17.34
CA GLN A 911 -15.09 24.26 -18.72
C GLN A 911 -14.20 25.48 -18.97
N TYR A 912 -13.87 25.69 -20.23
CA TYR A 912 -13.33 26.95 -20.73
C TYR A 912 -14.19 27.43 -21.89
N THR A 913 -14.67 28.66 -21.83
CA THR A 913 -15.57 29.24 -22.84
C THR A 913 -14.95 30.50 -23.42
N GLU A 914 -15.30 30.80 -24.66
CA GLU A 914 -14.87 32.01 -25.37
C GLU A 914 -13.33 32.13 -25.56
N ILE A 915 -12.65 30.99 -25.67
CA ILE A 915 -11.20 30.91 -25.96
C ILE A 915 -10.93 31.56 -27.31
N ASP A 916 -9.95 32.45 -27.38
CA ASP A 916 -9.54 33.16 -28.59
C ASP A 916 -8.04 33.21 -28.67
N THR A 917 -7.50 32.41 -29.58
CA THR A 917 -6.06 32.23 -29.74
C THR A 917 -5.51 33.04 -30.91
N ASN A 918 -6.38 33.74 -31.65
CA ASN A 918 -6.04 34.60 -32.77
C ASN A 918 -5.02 33.99 -33.77
N GLY A 919 -5.17 32.71 -34.10
CA GLY A 919 -4.34 32.00 -35.07
C GLY A 919 -3.21 31.16 -34.48
N GLU A 920 -3.03 31.17 -33.16
CA GLU A 920 -2.06 30.31 -32.46
C GLU A 920 -2.74 29.08 -31.82
N TRP A 921 -1.97 28.07 -31.44
CA TRP A 921 -2.50 26.96 -30.63
C TRP A 921 -2.48 27.33 -29.15
N ALA A 922 -3.54 26.96 -28.45
CA ALA A 922 -3.62 26.97 -27.00
C ALA A 922 -3.81 25.56 -26.45
N THR A 923 -3.30 25.31 -25.25
CA THR A 923 -3.52 24.05 -24.54
C THR A 923 -4.51 24.26 -23.40
N VAL A 924 -5.52 23.40 -23.35
CA VAL A 924 -6.51 23.35 -22.28
C VAL A 924 -6.40 22.00 -21.58
N THR A 925 -6.10 22.03 -20.29
CA THR A 925 -5.82 20.83 -19.49
C THR A 925 -6.62 20.83 -18.20
N PHE A 926 -7.26 19.70 -17.90
CA PHE A 926 -7.90 19.40 -16.63
C PHE A 926 -7.12 18.27 -15.94
N TYR A 927 -6.52 18.58 -14.79
CA TYR A 927 -5.92 17.61 -13.89
C TYR A 927 -6.96 17.24 -12.84
N ILE A 928 -7.28 15.95 -12.71
CA ILE A 928 -8.36 15.47 -11.86
C ILE A 928 -7.83 14.38 -10.94
N HIS A 929 -8.05 14.56 -9.64
CA HIS A 929 -7.98 13.51 -8.62
C HIS A 929 -9.42 13.17 -8.19
N THR A 930 -9.86 11.95 -8.47
CA THR A 930 -11.17 11.44 -8.02
C THR A 930 -11.11 11.00 -6.56
N GLY A 931 -12.22 11.18 -5.82
CA GLY A 931 -12.37 10.65 -4.46
C GLY A 931 -12.84 9.19 -4.46
N ASP A 932 -13.55 8.78 -3.42
CA ASP A 932 -14.08 7.41 -3.31
C ASP A 932 -15.18 7.10 -4.34
N LEU A 933 -15.70 8.13 -5.02
CA LEU A 933 -16.70 7.99 -6.07
C LEU A 933 -16.08 8.17 -7.46
N ALA A 934 -16.38 7.22 -8.34
CA ALA A 934 -16.07 7.33 -9.77
C ALA A 934 -16.83 8.50 -10.42
N LYS A 935 -16.30 9.06 -11.50
CA LYS A 935 -16.91 10.18 -12.26
C LYS A 935 -17.23 9.79 -13.69
N ASN A 936 -18.44 10.10 -14.16
CA ASN A 936 -18.80 9.91 -15.56
C ASN A 936 -18.89 11.25 -16.30
N TYR A 937 -18.08 11.45 -17.32
CA TYR A 937 -18.10 12.66 -18.13
C TYR A 937 -18.11 12.38 -19.62
N ARG A 938 -18.46 13.40 -20.42
CA ARG A 938 -18.12 13.43 -21.85
C ARG A 938 -17.41 14.73 -22.19
N LEU A 939 -16.36 14.65 -23.00
CA LEU A 939 -15.67 15.81 -23.54
C LEU A 939 -16.48 16.40 -24.70
N GLU A 940 -16.73 17.71 -24.66
CA GLU A 940 -17.34 18.45 -25.77
C GLU A 940 -16.43 19.60 -26.22
N VAL A 941 -16.32 19.78 -27.53
CA VAL A 941 -15.56 20.87 -28.16
C VAL A 941 -16.44 21.67 -29.11
N TRP A 942 -16.36 23.00 -29.07
CA TRP A 942 -17.33 23.88 -29.70
C TRP A 942 -16.68 25.04 -30.47
N ASN A 943 -17.17 25.29 -31.69
CA ASN A 943 -17.08 26.55 -32.41
C ASN A 943 -18.18 27.48 -31.88
N GLY A 944 -17.82 28.50 -31.10
CA GLY A 944 -18.74 29.30 -30.29
C GLY A 944 -19.00 28.68 -28.91
N THR A 945 -20.19 28.90 -28.35
CA THR A 945 -20.61 28.31 -27.07
C THR A 945 -21.68 27.25 -27.26
N ARG A 946 -21.73 26.31 -26.30
CA ARG A 946 -22.70 25.20 -26.25
C ARG A 946 -24.17 25.65 -26.30
N ASP A 947 -24.49 26.73 -25.59
CA ASP A 947 -25.84 27.32 -25.51
C ASP A 947 -26.18 28.22 -26.70
N GLY A 948 -25.21 28.52 -27.57
CA GLY A 948 -25.38 29.40 -28.73
C GLY A 948 -25.46 30.88 -28.39
N SER A 949 -25.06 31.29 -27.17
CA SER A 949 -24.93 32.70 -26.79
C SER A 949 -23.80 33.39 -27.57
N VAL A 950 -22.73 32.67 -27.90
CA VAL A 950 -21.65 33.11 -28.77
C VAL A 950 -21.62 32.25 -30.02
N LYS A 951 -21.62 32.91 -31.18
CA LYS A 951 -21.61 32.30 -32.50
C LYS A 951 -20.54 32.97 -33.35
N ASN A 952 -19.81 32.18 -34.13
CA ASN A 952 -18.75 32.71 -34.97
C ASN A 952 -19.26 33.08 -36.37
N GLY A 953 -18.75 34.19 -36.90
CA GLY A 953 -19.15 34.75 -38.19
C GLY A 953 -18.57 34.01 -39.40
N ALA A 954 -18.89 34.50 -40.61
CA ALA A 954 -18.40 33.91 -41.85
C ALA A 954 -16.87 34.04 -42.01
N ASN A 955 -16.25 33.06 -42.67
CA ASN A 955 -14.79 32.91 -42.86
C ASN A 955 -14.00 32.75 -41.55
N SER A 956 -14.61 32.15 -40.54
CA SER A 956 -13.94 31.78 -39.28
C SER A 956 -13.67 30.28 -39.23
N TYR A 957 -12.62 29.89 -38.52
CA TYR A 957 -12.36 28.51 -38.17
C TYR A 957 -12.11 28.34 -36.67
N VAL A 958 -12.43 27.16 -36.19
CA VAL A 958 -11.94 26.60 -34.93
C VAL A 958 -11.39 25.21 -35.23
N MET A 959 -10.23 24.90 -34.66
CA MET A 959 -9.52 23.64 -34.82
C MET A 959 -9.22 23.05 -33.46
N PHE A 960 -9.31 21.73 -33.34
CA PHE A 960 -9.00 20.98 -32.14
C PHE A 960 -8.06 19.84 -32.46
N ASP A 961 -7.18 19.52 -31.53
CA ASP A 961 -6.26 18.40 -31.66
C ASP A 961 -5.99 17.76 -30.30
N ALA A 962 -5.79 16.44 -30.29
CA ALA A 962 -5.48 15.73 -29.07
C ALA A 962 -4.12 16.21 -28.52
N TYR A 963 -4.01 16.28 -27.20
CA TYR A 963 -2.74 16.50 -26.52
C TYR A 963 -2.71 15.60 -25.30
N LYS A 964 -1.72 14.73 -25.24
CA LYS A 964 -1.50 13.81 -24.13
C LYS A 964 -0.28 14.34 -23.35
N PRO A 965 -0.47 15.15 -22.30
CA PRO A 965 0.62 15.46 -21.38
C PRO A 965 1.06 14.20 -20.64
N ALA A 966 2.19 14.26 -19.93
CA ALA A 966 2.63 13.17 -19.07
C ALA A 966 1.55 12.82 -18.02
N ASP A 967 1.48 11.54 -17.68
CA ASP A 967 0.60 11.08 -16.61
C ASP A 967 0.99 11.73 -15.28
N VAL A 968 -0.02 11.94 -14.44
CA VAL A 968 0.15 12.57 -13.12
C VAL A 968 -0.18 11.57 -12.02
N ASP A 969 0.67 11.52 -11.01
CA ASP A 969 0.47 10.84 -9.74
C ASP A 969 0.21 11.85 -8.62
N ALA A 970 0.06 11.38 -7.38
CA ALA A 970 -0.17 12.25 -6.23
C ALA A 970 0.95 13.29 -6.02
N THR A 971 2.20 12.95 -6.31
CA THR A 971 3.36 13.82 -6.05
C THR A 971 3.46 14.91 -7.10
N SER A 972 3.41 14.54 -8.37
CA SER A 972 3.44 15.45 -9.51
C SER A 972 2.21 16.37 -9.53
N PHE A 973 1.02 15.86 -9.20
CA PHE A 973 -0.19 16.66 -9.04
C PHE A 973 0.00 17.76 -7.96
N ALA A 974 0.50 17.39 -6.78
CA ALA A 974 0.72 18.36 -5.70
C ALA A 974 1.80 19.40 -6.05
N ASN A 975 2.86 18.99 -6.75
CA ASN A 975 3.93 19.89 -7.19
C ASN A 975 3.43 20.90 -8.22
N LEU A 976 2.64 20.46 -9.20
CA LEU A 976 2.04 21.33 -10.22
C LEU A 976 1.10 22.37 -9.59
N ILE A 977 0.25 21.95 -8.64
CA ILE A 977 -0.59 22.88 -7.88
C ILE A 977 0.26 23.97 -7.22
N LYS A 978 1.32 23.57 -6.52
CA LYS A 978 2.19 24.50 -5.81
C LYS A 978 2.88 25.47 -6.77
N GLU A 979 3.37 24.98 -7.91
CA GLU A 979 3.96 25.81 -8.95
C GLU A 979 2.97 26.89 -9.44
N ARG A 980 1.72 26.51 -9.71
CA ARG A 980 0.69 27.46 -10.15
C ARG A 980 0.26 28.43 -9.05
N GLN A 981 0.25 28.00 -7.79
CA GLN A 981 0.03 28.91 -6.65
C GLN A 981 1.11 29.99 -6.56
N ASP A 982 2.39 29.63 -6.75
CA ASP A 982 3.51 30.57 -6.71
C ASP A 982 3.44 31.58 -7.87
N LEU A 983 2.78 31.23 -8.97
CA LEU A 983 2.47 32.12 -10.10
C LEU A 983 1.19 32.96 -9.92
N GLY A 984 0.51 32.82 -8.79
CA GLY A 984 -0.67 33.62 -8.43
C GLY A 984 -1.99 33.14 -9.04
N ALA A 985 -2.12 31.83 -9.30
CA ALA A 985 -3.38 31.22 -9.73
C ALA A 985 -4.54 31.46 -8.76
N ASP A 986 -5.78 31.46 -9.26
CA ASP A 986 -6.99 31.50 -8.43
C ASP A 986 -7.24 30.09 -7.88
N TYR A 987 -7.34 29.95 -6.56
CA TYR A 987 -7.56 28.65 -5.93
C TYR A 987 -8.46 28.77 -4.70
N PHE A 988 -9.05 27.64 -4.31
CA PHE A 988 -9.64 27.51 -2.99
C PHE A 988 -9.26 26.19 -2.33
N GLU A 989 -9.19 26.25 -1.02
CA GLU A 989 -8.84 25.11 -0.19
C GLU A 989 -10.10 24.55 0.48
N SER A 990 -10.19 23.23 0.55
CA SER A 990 -11.24 22.51 1.24
C SER A 990 -10.65 21.50 2.23
N VAL A 991 -11.51 20.93 3.06
CA VAL A 991 -11.22 19.78 3.91
C VAL A 991 -12.50 18.99 4.03
N TYR A 992 -12.40 17.67 4.02
CA TYR A 992 -13.53 16.81 4.27
C TYR A 992 -13.96 16.88 5.74
N SER A 993 -15.28 16.85 5.98
CA SER A 993 -15.88 16.78 7.29
C SER A 993 -17.19 16.01 7.19
N PHE A 994 -17.22 14.79 7.72
CA PHE A 994 -18.42 13.93 7.67
C PHE A 994 -19.64 14.64 8.25
N TYR A 995 -19.48 15.32 9.39
CA TYR A 995 -20.53 16.08 10.08
C TYR A 995 -21.13 17.24 9.27
N ASP A 996 -20.44 17.70 8.22
CA ASP A 996 -20.86 18.80 7.35
C ASP A 996 -21.35 18.33 5.98
N THR A 997 -21.48 17.01 5.78
CA THR A 997 -22.08 16.43 4.59
C THR A 997 -23.60 16.30 4.72
N ASP A 998 -24.29 16.28 3.58
CA ASP A 998 -25.72 15.94 3.48
C ASP A 998 -25.98 14.42 3.67
N LYS A 999 -24.95 13.59 3.65
CA LYS A 999 -24.99 12.17 3.99
C LYS A 999 -25.02 11.90 5.50
N PHE A 1000 -24.63 12.88 6.33
CA PHE A 1000 -24.62 12.70 7.77
C PHE A 1000 -26.01 12.86 8.36
N LEU A 1001 -26.46 11.83 9.08
CA LEU A 1001 -27.62 11.89 9.97
C LEU A 1001 -27.11 11.90 11.41
N ARG A 1002 -27.66 12.80 12.23
CA ARG A 1002 -27.32 12.89 13.65
C ARG A 1002 -27.70 11.56 14.36
N TYR A 1003 -26.81 11.07 15.22
CA TYR A 1003 -27.13 10.00 16.16
C TYR A 1003 -27.89 10.55 17.37
N ASP A 1004 -29.03 9.97 17.73
CA ASP A 1004 -29.82 10.34 18.92
C ASP A 1004 -29.86 9.18 19.91
N GLU A 1005 -28.98 9.21 20.90
CA GLU A 1005 -28.87 8.23 21.99
C GLU A 1005 -30.19 8.09 22.77
N THR A 1006 -31.02 9.15 22.81
CA THR A 1006 -32.31 9.07 23.52
C THR A 1006 -33.37 8.28 22.75
N ALA A 1007 -33.14 8.07 21.46
CA ALA A 1007 -33.96 7.24 20.58
C ALA A 1007 -33.40 5.81 20.44
N ASP A 1008 -32.11 5.59 20.73
CA ASP A 1008 -31.47 4.26 20.78
C ASP A 1008 -31.87 3.46 22.02
N LYS A 1009 -33.04 2.82 21.93
CA LYS A 1009 -33.55 1.97 23.02
C LYS A 1009 -32.90 0.60 23.07
N ASN A 1010 -32.23 0.20 22.00
CA ASN A 1010 -31.58 -1.10 21.89
C ASN A 1010 -30.11 -1.03 22.31
N GLU A 1011 -29.58 0.17 22.55
CA GLU A 1011 -28.18 0.39 22.91
C GLU A 1011 -27.24 -0.15 21.82
N VAL A 1012 -27.67 -0.06 20.55
CA VAL A 1012 -26.88 -0.42 19.35
C VAL A 1012 -25.67 0.51 19.23
N GLY A 1013 -25.81 1.76 19.66
CA GLY A 1013 -24.72 2.73 19.63
C GLY A 1013 -24.59 3.45 18.30
N ASN A 1014 -23.61 4.35 18.25
CA ASN A 1014 -23.28 5.09 17.04
C ASN A 1014 -22.31 4.27 16.18
N SER A 1015 -22.78 3.71 15.07
CA SER A 1015 -21.96 2.94 14.13
C SER A 1015 -20.90 3.77 13.39
N TYR A 1016 -20.64 5.01 13.76
CA TYR A 1016 -19.62 5.88 13.16
C TYR A 1016 -18.77 6.56 14.25
N GLU A 1017 -18.59 5.90 15.40
CA GLU A 1017 -17.82 6.42 16.52
C GLU A 1017 -16.31 6.46 16.22
N SER A 1018 -15.80 5.61 15.33
CA SER A 1018 -14.39 5.64 14.91
C SER A 1018 -13.99 6.82 14.04
N TYR A 1019 -14.95 7.59 13.51
CA TYR A 1019 -14.65 8.76 12.70
C TYR A 1019 -13.99 9.86 13.54
N LEU A 1020 -12.78 10.27 13.14
CA LEU A 1020 -12.02 11.35 13.78
C LEU A 1020 -11.86 12.53 12.83
N SER A 1021 -12.40 13.70 13.19
CA SER A 1021 -12.24 14.91 12.36
C SER A 1021 -10.78 15.34 12.20
N SER A 1022 -9.92 14.98 13.15
CA SER A 1022 -8.48 15.25 13.10
C SER A 1022 -7.72 14.45 12.04
N ALA A 1023 -8.30 13.39 11.46
CA ALA A 1023 -7.67 12.59 10.40
C ALA A 1023 -7.55 13.34 9.06
N TYR A 1024 -8.34 14.40 8.85
CA TYR A 1024 -8.43 15.12 7.59
C TYR A 1024 -7.75 16.49 7.65
N THR A 1025 -6.94 16.80 6.64
CA THR A 1025 -6.20 18.05 6.53
C THR A 1025 -6.70 18.92 5.39
N LYS A 1026 -6.61 20.24 5.58
CA LYS A 1026 -7.00 21.23 4.57
C LYS A 1026 -6.02 21.21 3.40
N ASN A 1027 -6.52 21.17 2.16
CA ASN A 1027 -5.71 21.16 0.94
C ASN A 1027 -6.45 21.87 -0.22
N VAL A 1028 -5.79 22.06 -1.37
CA VAL A 1028 -6.37 22.73 -2.56
C VAL A 1028 -7.36 21.82 -3.25
N ALA A 1029 -8.65 22.14 -3.19
CA ALA A 1029 -9.69 21.40 -3.90
C ALA A 1029 -9.83 21.82 -5.35
N TYR A 1030 -9.55 23.10 -5.64
CA TYR A 1030 -9.63 23.65 -6.98
C TYR A 1030 -8.57 24.72 -7.18
N LEU A 1031 -7.91 24.67 -8.33
CA LEU A 1031 -7.03 25.73 -8.81
C LEU A 1031 -7.26 25.95 -10.30
N ALA A 1032 -7.39 27.21 -10.72
CA ALA A 1032 -7.44 27.60 -12.12
C ALA A 1032 -6.28 28.55 -12.44
N TYR A 1033 -5.52 28.18 -13.46
CA TYR A 1033 -4.42 28.96 -13.98
C TYR A 1033 -4.65 29.25 -15.47
N GLN A 1034 -4.38 30.49 -15.86
CA GLN A 1034 -4.47 30.93 -17.24
C GLN A 1034 -3.31 31.87 -17.54
N ASP A 1035 -2.56 31.56 -18.60
CA ASP A 1035 -1.54 32.43 -19.16
C ASP A 1035 -1.89 32.74 -20.63
N GLU A 1036 -2.40 33.93 -20.86
CA GLU A 1036 -2.77 34.39 -22.22
C GLU A 1036 -1.55 34.63 -23.11
N SER A 1037 -0.35 34.82 -22.55
CA SER A 1037 0.87 35.03 -23.33
C SER A 1037 1.44 33.71 -23.86
N GLU A 1038 1.28 32.64 -23.10
CA GLU A 1038 1.72 31.28 -23.46
C GLU A 1038 0.56 30.43 -24.02
N ASN A 1039 -0.66 30.98 -24.09
CA ASN A 1039 -1.87 30.27 -24.52
C ASN A 1039 -2.14 28.98 -23.71
N VAL A 1040 -1.96 29.05 -22.39
CA VAL A 1040 -2.13 27.90 -21.47
C VAL A 1040 -3.33 28.12 -20.56
N TYR A 1041 -4.17 27.08 -20.44
CA TYR A 1041 -5.34 27.03 -19.58
C TYR A 1041 -5.31 25.72 -18.79
N GLU A 1042 -5.17 25.81 -17.47
CA GLU A 1042 -5.08 24.64 -16.60
C GLU A 1042 -6.07 24.73 -15.44
N THR A 1043 -6.76 23.62 -15.18
CA THR A 1043 -7.62 23.45 -14.00
C THR A 1043 -7.18 22.20 -13.24
N TYR A 1044 -7.04 22.32 -11.92
CA TYR A 1044 -6.75 21.22 -11.01
C TYR A 1044 -7.95 21.03 -10.10
N VAL A 1045 -8.39 19.78 -9.94
CA VAL A 1045 -9.59 19.41 -9.17
C VAL A 1045 -9.28 18.20 -8.31
N ASP A 1046 -9.57 18.31 -7.01
CA ASP A 1046 -9.39 17.22 -6.04
C ASP A 1046 -10.73 16.91 -5.35
N TYR A 1047 -11.40 15.88 -5.86
CA TYR A 1047 -12.68 15.40 -5.32
C TYR A 1047 -12.51 14.64 -4.00
N ALA A 1048 -11.31 14.14 -3.66
CA ALA A 1048 -11.06 13.45 -2.40
C ALA A 1048 -11.19 14.37 -1.17
N LEU A 1049 -11.29 15.68 -1.37
CA LEU A 1049 -11.54 16.65 -0.28
C LEU A 1049 -13.03 16.94 -0.05
N SER A 1050 -13.92 16.34 -0.84
CA SER A 1050 -15.37 16.50 -0.72
C SER A 1050 -16.14 15.18 -0.79
N GLU A 1051 -15.54 14.14 -1.37
CA GLU A 1051 -16.19 12.86 -1.66
C GLU A 1051 -15.39 11.72 -1.04
N ILE A 1052 -15.62 11.53 0.26
CA ILE A 1052 -15.06 10.43 1.04
C ILE A 1052 -16.23 9.60 1.58
N GLU A 1053 -16.12 8.28 1.46
CA GLU A 1053 -17.05 7.33 2.05
C GLU A 1053 -16.53 6.92 3.45
N VAL A 1054 -17.32 7.24 4.47
CA VAL A 1054 -17.02 6.84 5.85
C VAL A 1054 -17.75 5.52 6.10
N ALA A 1055 -16.99 4.45 6.29
CA ALA A 1055 -17.55 3.14 6.62
C ALA A 1055 -18.12 3.12 8.04
N ALA A 1056 -19.20 2.36 8.24
CA ALA A 1056 -19.70 2.05 9.57
C ALA A 1056 -18.72 1.13 10.32
N ASP A 1057 -18.64 1.32 11.63
CA ASP A 1057 -17.95 0.43 12.56
C ASP A 1057 -18.62 -0.95 12.52
N VAL A 1058 -17.83 -1.98 12.24
CA VAL A 1058 -18.32 -3.36 12.21
C VAL A 1058 -18.71 -3.76 13.62
N GLU A 1059 -19.99 -4.10 13.83
CA GLU A 1059 -20.39 -4.78 15.05
C GLU A 1059 -19.88 -6.23 14.99
N GLU A 1060 -19.07 -6.61 15.97
CA GLU A 1060 -18.87 -8.03 16.28
C GLU A 1060 -20.19 -8.56 16.86
N SER A 1061 -21.10 -8.99 15.98
CA SER A 1061 -22.27 -9.75 16.39
C SER A 1061 -21.84 -11.21 16.60
N ASP A 1062 -21.70 -11.60 17.87
CA ASP A 1062 -21.79 -13.00 18.31
C ASP A 1062 -23.24 -13.47 18.10
N ASP A 1063 -23.63 -13.85 16.88
CA ASP A 1063 -24.87 -14.59 16.66
C ASP A 1063 -24.71 -15.64 15.55
N GLU A 1064 -24.67 -16.90 15.99
CA GLU A 1064 -24.87 -18.09 15.18
C GLU A 1064 -26.35 -18.16 14.77
N ASP A 1065 -26.69 -17.88 13.51
CA ASP A 1065 -27.76 -18.59 12.80
C ASP A 1065 -27.76 -18.23 11.30
N ALA A 1066 -27.32 -19.17 10.48
CA ALA A 1066 -27.37 -19.10 9.03
C ALA A 1066 -28.71 -19.67 8.52
N SER A 1067 -29.46 -18.86 7.77
CA SER A 1067 -30.47 -19.36 6.84
C SER A 1067 -30.16 -18.87 5.43
N ASP A 1068 -29.79 -19.81 4.58
CA ASP A 1068 -29.53 -19.67 3.14
C ASP A 1068 -30.78 -19.20 2.37
N GLU A 1069 -30.66 -18.16 1.54
CA GLU A 1069 -31.34 -18.08 0.24
C GLU A 1069 -30.41 -17.41 -0.80
N ASP A 1070 -30.03 -18.19 -1.82
CA ASP A 1070 -29.25 -17.77 -3.00
C ASP A 1070 -30.06 -16.85 -3.93
N GLU A 1071 -29.50 -15.70 -4.32
CA GLU A 1071 -29.72 -15.14 -5.67
C GLU A 1071 -28.39 -14.66 -6.28
N THR A 1072 -28.05 -15.25 -7.43
CA THR A 1072 -26.88 -14.97 -8.27
C THR A 1072 -27.01 -13.64 -9.02
N SER A 1073 -26.00 -12.76 -8.94
CA SER A 1073 -25.69 -11.77 -9.99
C SER A 1073 -24.20 -11.40 -10.01
N ASP A 1074 -23.66 -11.21 -11.22
CA ASP A 1074 -22.24 -11.01 -11.56
C ASP A 1074 -21.62 -9.67 -11.05
N GLU A 1075 -20.41 -9.74 -10.48
CA GLU A 1075 -19.28 -8.75 -10.35
C GLU A 1075 -19.56 -7.25 -10.03
N PRO A 1076 -18.78 -6.56 -9.14
CA PRO A 1076 -17.34 -6.35 -9.34
C PRO A 1076 -16.44 -6.42 -8.09
N THR A 1077 -15.22 -6.92 -8.29
CA THR A 1077 -13.94 -6.61 -7.59
C THR A 1077 -13.98 -5.97 -6.18
N ASN A 1078 -13.58 -6.79 -5.21
CA ASN A 1078 -13.25 -6.56 -3.80
C ASN A 1078 -12.70 -5.16 -3.40
N VAL A 1079 -13.60 -4.23 -3.06
CA VAL A 1079 -13.30 -2.98 -2.30
C VAL A 1079 -13.13 -3.26 -0.79
N TRP A 1080 -13.61 -4.40 -0.30
CA TRP A 1080 -13.57 -4.79 1.12
C TRP A 1080 -12.17 -5.08 1.70
N LEU A 1081 -11.17 -5.38 0.85
CA LEU A 1081 -9.83 -5.77 1.29
C LEU A 1081 -8.91 -4.59 1.62
N LEU A 1082 -9.20 -3.38 1.12
CA LEU A 1082 -8.43 -2.17 1.43
C LEU A 1082 -8.93 -1.47 2.71
N ALA A 1083 -10.24 -1.49 2.96
CA ALA A 1083 -10.87 -0.89 4.13
C ALA A 1083 -10.55 -1.62 5.45
N SER A 1084 -10.32 -2.94 5.43
CA SER A 1084 -10.01 -3.68 6.68
C SER A 1084 -8.59 -3.44 7.21
N SER A 1085 -7.66 -3.01 6.33
CA SER A 1085 -6.25 -2.81 6.69
C SER A 1085 -6.00 -1.57 7.56
N ILE A 1086 -6.83 -0.53 7.42
CA ILE A 1086 -6.71 0.74 8.15
C ILE A 1086 -7.38 0.62 9.53
N SER A 1087 -8.50 -0.09 9.62
CA SER A 1087 -9.25 -0.32 10.86
C SER A 1087 -8.47 -1.19 11.86
N ILE A 1088 -7.80 -2.26 11.38
CA ILE A 1088 -6.98 -3.13 12.22
C ILE A 1088 -5.74 -2.39 12.77
N ALA A 1089 -5.14 -1.49 11.99
CA ALA A 1089 -4.01 -0.67 12.42
C ALA A 1089 -4.39 0.35 13.52
N ALA A 1090 -5.58 0.96 13.42
CA ALA A 1090 -6.11 1.88 14.43
C ALA A 1090 -6.45 1.16 15.75
N VAL A 1091 -7.05 -0.03 15.67
CA VAL A 1091 -7.36 -0.88 16.84
C VAL A 1091 -6.08 -1.34 17.54
N LEU A 1092 -5.04 -1.73 16.79
CA LEU A 1092 -3.73 -2.07 17.35
C LEU A 1092 -3.05 -0.89 18.05
N LEU A 1093 -3.15 0.33 17.49
CA LEU A 1093 -2.61 1.53 18.11
C LEU A 1093 -3.32 1.90 19.43
N LEU A 1094 -4.65 1.74 19.49
CA LEU A 1094 -5.45 1.94 20.70
C LEU A 1094 -5.17 0.86 21.77
N ALA A 1095 -4.95 -0.40 21.37
CA ALA A 1095 -4.51 -1.48 22.26
C ALA A 1095 -3.12 -1.21 22.86
N VAL A 1096 -2.18 -0.70 22.05
CA VAL A 1096 -0.83 -0.33 22.53
C VAL A 1096 -0.90 0.88 23.47
N ALA A 1097 -1.70 1.91 23.16
CA ALA A 1097 -1.88 3.08 24.02
C ALA A 1097 -2.53 2.72 25.37
N SER A 1098 -3.53 1.85 25.38
CA SER A 1098 -4.20 1.38 26.60
C SER A 1098 -3.30 0.49 27.47
N LEU A 1099 -2.41 -0.32 26.86
CA LEU A 1099 -1.35 -1.06 27.57
C LEU A 1099 -0.31 -0.14 28.20
N ILE A 1100 0.08 0.95 27.52
CA ILE A 1100 1.01 1.97 28.04
C ILE A 1100 0.36 2.72 29.22
N ILE A 1101 -0.92 3.09 29.12
CA ILE A 1101 -1.67 3.75 30.21
C ILE A 1101 -1.82 2.81 31.41
N ARG A 1102 -2.15 1.52 31.20
CA ARG A 1102 -2.18 0.51 32.28
C ARG A 1102 -0.82 0.36 32.97
N LYS A 1103 0.29 0.40 32.22
CA LYS A 1103 1.67 0.30 32.76
C LYS A 1103 2.07 1.54 33.57
N VAL A 1104 1.67 2.74 33.14
CA VAL A 1104 1.91 4.01 33.86
C VAL A 1104 1.07 4.12 35.15
N VAL A 1105 -0.19 3.65 35.12
CA VAL A 1105 -1.07 3.63 36.30
C VAL A 1105 -0.62 2.60 37.34
N LYS A 1106 -0.12 1.42 36.93
CA LYS A 1106 0.48 0.42 37.84
C LYS A 1106 1.76 0.94 38.51
N ASN A 1107 2.60 1.70 37.81
CA ASN A 1107 3.83 2.27 38.37
C ASN A 1107 3.59 3.46 39.32
N ARG A 1108 2.49 4.22 39.16
CA ARG A 1108 2.13 5.28 40.13
C ARG A 1108 1.54 4.75 41.44
N ARG A 1109 0.92 3.57 41.45
CA ARG A 1109 0.37 2.96 42.68
C ARG A 1109 1.43 2.33 43.59
N LYS A 1110 2.63 1.99 43.09
CA LYS A 1110 3.73 1.41 43.89
C LYS A 1110 4.58 2.43 44.68
N HIS A 1111 4.43 3.74 44.46
CA HIS A 1111 5.24 4.77 45.14
C HIS A 1111 4.52 5.58 46.24
N SER A 1112 3.31 5.20 46.64
CA SER A 1112 2.55 5.86 47.70
C SER A 1112 2.50 5.04 49.00
N ALA A 1113 3.66 4.72 49.58
CA ALA A 1113 3.72 4.25 50.97
C ALA A 1113 5.12 4.38 51.57
N THR A 1114 5.53 5.58 52.00
CA THR A 1114 6.41 5.71 53.19
C THR A 1114 6.38 7.13 53.74
N ALA A 1115 5.85 7.26 54.96
CA ALA A 1115 5.94 8.46 55.78
C ALA A 1115 7.29 8.49 56.51
N THR A 1116 7.95 9.64 56.57
CA THR A 1116 9.03 9.92 57.54
C THR A 1116 9.17 11.44 57.79
N PRO A 1117 9.78 11.87 58.91
CA PRO A 1117 9.23 12.94 59.74
C PRO A 1117 9.96 14.28 59.60
N LYS A 1118 9.31 15.32 60.09
CA LYS A 1118 9.76 16.72 60.14
C LYS A 1118 11.14 16.90 60.79
N ALA A 1119 12.01 17.67 60.12
CA ALA A 1119 13.04 18.48 60.74
C ALA A 1119 13.01 19.93 60.21
N LYS A 1120 13.53 20.84 61.02
CA LYS A 1120 13.13 22.23 61.25
C LYS A 1120 14.13 23.22 60.61
N LYS A 1121 13.67 24.48 60.45
CA LYS A 1121 14.43 25.76 60.29
C LYS A 1121 14.93 26.06 58.86
N GLU A 1122 14.97 27.30 58.37
CA GLU A 1122 14.88 28.62 59.00
C GLU A 1122 14.46 29.67 57.95
N LYS A 1123 13.60 30.62 58.34
CA LYS A 1123 13.42 31.90 57.64
C LYS A 1123 14.72 32.70 57.77
N LYS A 1124 15.23 33.27 56.67
CA LYS A 1124 15.42 34.73 56.53
C LYS A 1124 15.95 35.14 55.16
N SER A 1125 15.53 36.35 54.81
CA SER A 1125 15.74 37.09 53.58
C SER A 1125 17.21 37.45 53.28
N LYS A 1126 17.52 37.50 51.99
CA LYS A 1126 17.91 38.70 51.21
C LYS A 1126 18.72 38.27 49.98
N LYS A 1127 18.21 38.54 48.78
CA LYS A 1127 18.68 39.65 47.94
C LYS A 1127 17.71 39.88 46.80
#